data_AF-A0AAE3P5S8-F1
#
_entry.id   AF-A0AAE3P5S8-F1
#
_cell.length_a   1.000
_cell.length_b   1.000
_cell.length_c   1.000
_cell.angle_alpha   90.00
_cell.angle_beta   90.00
_cell.angle_gamma   90.00
#
_symmetry.space_group_name_H-M   'P 1'
#
loop_
_entity.id
_entity.type
_entity.pdbx_description
1 polymer ?
#
loop_
_entity_poly.entity_id
_entity_poly.type
_entity_poly.pdbx_seq_one_letter_code
_entity_poly.pdbx_strand_id
1 'polypeptide(L)'
;MKLSNKLFYIFAGCLFLLIFISFYVFSDNITFAKSENSCLRCHSVKRLPKVLSSGEKMDLYVDKEKFSSSVHGDFSCTDCHIDIDTSTHPRPIKIESKLAYAKEVSQNCANCHMEDSLSPIHQGILKEGKLSCAECHGSHYIKPISQLKETANSCLRCHSVKRLPKVLSSGEKMDLYVDKEKFLNSVHGKLGCLFCHKDIDPLAHPRPVKIESKRTYGNKIFKNCLNCHPLNSISPIHKDFLKEDRMVCLGCHGNHYIKSRAQWSKEANKCLRCHSVKRLPKVLSSGEKMDLYVDKVAFKKTVHADVGCWVCHQGINFSNHPRPLFIESKRKFTEKVTSGCFRCHPKDVLSVHPGHAKLINMPNFVCVDCHGYHKNQSVKEWKKKVSVNEYCMSCHKFNVVKKLPSKEKLSMKVDLSQIEYSVHAGFSCTDCHMDFSKDEHPVYKFKNKKEYTVNLSRNICQTCHTDEELKENSVHYSISKTASCVECHGAHNVKPAKLPAGVSEKEYCMSCHSGALTKKMENGEKLSLKVDESQILHSVHGKLKCSDCHKGYSTKSHPVRSFKSILEYRSKAQEVCKNCHAKEVSEYNSSIHRALALKRYSEAPDCLSCHGYHGVSRISTDDIARYNLCSSCHSKENDSFKESIHYKAFEEGKEGAPVCSSCHGAHKVLPTSIANLKDSCISCHSEAKSYHNKWLYNPPFKLESFVDVHFNGSSCSVCHASGEKAIILTLATSEGKVLTLEELSKLTNWDIEEIRVKLDVNGDNLVQKEELWEFLGDLKGLVKVELKGRLDMVNKNDAHKIISKNKAIKDCAFCHDPKAQFVGRLEINKVEGKAERISVERSAVNSAYAIPNIKDFYVLGLTKIDVLDTLFVIALIAGIGVVAGHIFLRIVTIPVRRKKKEGQ
;
A
#
# COMPACT_ATOMS: atom_id res chain seq x y z
N MET A 1 -77.61 77.88 73.06
CA MET A 1 -77.46 77.62 74.50
C MET A 1 -76.45 76.50 74.66
N LYS A 2 -75.17 76.74 74.97
CA LYS A 2 -74.65 76.87 76.35
C LYS A 2 -75.53 76.13 77.38
N LEU A 3 -75.27 74.84 77.60
CA LEU A 3 -75.01 74.30 78.94
C LEU A 3 -74.51 72.84 78.86
N SER A 4 -73.34 72.64 79.47
CA SER A 4 -72.90 71.42 80.14
C SER A 4 -72.64 70.14 79.32
N ASN A 5 -71.53 70.17 78.58
CA ASN A 5 -70.83 68.99 78.06
C ASN A 5 -70.48 67.94 79.15
N LYS A 6 -70.52 68.26 80.45
CA LYS A 6 -70.17 67.31 81.52
C LYS A 6 -71.23 66.23 81.79
N LEU A 7 -72.52 66.51 81.57
CA LEU A 7 -73.55 65.48 81.77
C LEU A 7 -73.60 64.48 80.60
N PHE A 8 -73.33 64.95 79.38
CA PHE A 8 -73.30 64.09 78.19
C PHE A 8 -72.13 63.11 78.23
N TYR A 9 -70.95 63.49 78.73
CA TYR A 9 -69.83 62.56 78.90
C TYR A 9 -70.05 61.54 80.02
N ILE A 10 -70.81 61.87 81.06
CA ILE A 10 -71.13 60.91 82.13
C ILE A 10 -72.23 59.94 81.66
N PHE A 11 -73.26 60.42 80.96
CA PHE A 11 -74.29 59.53 80.39
C PHE A 11 -73.76 58.70 79.22
N ALA A 12 -72.93 59.27 78.35
CA ALA A 12 -72.25 58.52 77.30
C ALA A 12 -71.22 57.55 77.91
N GLY A 13 -70.53 57.91 78.99
CA GLY A 13 -69.63 57.01 79.71
C GLY A 13 -70.36 55.84 80.37
N CYS A 14 -71.50 56.07 81.01
CA CYS A 14 -72.32 55.01 81.61
C CYS A 14 -73.05 54.16 80.56
N LEU A 15 -73.52 54.76 79.46
CA LEU A 15 -74.10 54.01 78.34
C LEU A 15 -73.01 53.22 77.60
N PHE A 16 -71.80 53.76 77.45
CA PHE A 16 -70.67 53.04 76.88
C PHE A 16 -70.24 51.93 77.83
N LEU A 17 -70.19 52.13 79.15
CA LEU A 17 -69.92 51.06 80.12
C LEU A 17 -71.02 50.00 80.15
N LEU A 18 -72.30 50.37 80.01
CA LEU A 18 -73.42 49.42 79.95
C LEU A 18 -73.47 48.67 78.63
N ILE A 19 -73.12 49.30 77.50
CA ILE A 19 -72.94 48.63 76.22
C ILE A 19 -71.68 47.77 76.24
N PHE A 20 -70.60 48.19 76.89
CA PHE A 20 -69.36 47.41 77.04
C PHE A 20 -69.56 46.23 77.97
N ILE A 21 -70.30 46.37 79.08
CA ILE A 21 -70.67 45.27 79.98
C ILE A 21 -71.71 44.37 79.32
N SER A 22 -72.66 44.90 78.55
CA SER A 22 -73.59 44.10 77.75
C SER A 22 -72.88 43.32 76.65
N PHE A 23 -71.88 43.92 75.99
CA PHE A 23 -70.97 43.20 75.09
C PHE A 23 -70.07 42.23 75.86
N TYR A 24 -69.61 42.53 77.08
CA TYR A 24 -68.79 41.61 77.90
C TYR A 24 -69.60 40.40 78.39
N VAL A 25 -70.91 40.59 78.62
CA VAL A 25 -71.84 39.53 79.05
C VAL A 25 -72.39 38.73 77.86
N PHE A 26 -72.34 39.25 76.63
CA PHE A 26 -72.71 38.53 75.40
C PHE A 26 -71.54 38.17 74.47
N SER A 27 -70.30 38.54 74.77
CA SER A 27 -69.11 38.14 73.99
C SER A 27 -68.51 36.82 74.43
N ASP A 28 -68.83 36.36 75.64
CA ASP A 28 -68.48 35.01 76.10
C ASP A 28 -69.67 34.08 75.92
N ASN A 29 -70.03 33.82 74.66
CA ASN A 29 -70.61 32.55 74.19
C ASN A 29 -70.71 32.50 72.65
N ILE A 30 -69.63 32.86 71.95
CA ILE A 30 -69.18 31.99 70.86
C ILE A 30 -67.94 31.27 71.38
N THR A 31 -68.21 30.24 72.16
CA THR A 31 -67.29 29.12 72.33
C THR A 31 -67.08 28.48 70.95
N PHE A 32 -66.13 28.98 70.17
CA PHE A 32 -65.24 28.05 69.48
C PHE A 32 -64.09 27.78 70.45
N ALA A 33 -64.31 26.77 71.28
CA ALA A 33 -63.23 26.08 71.96
C ALA A 33 -62.25 25.58 70.89
N LYS A 34 -61.23 26.37 70.52
CA LYS A 34 -60.05 25.82 69.87
C LYS A 34 -59.26 25.20 71.01
N SER A 35 -59.52 23.91 71.23
CA SER A 35 -58.88 23.06 72.22
C SER A 35 -57.41 23.44 72.38
N GLU A 36 -56.95 23.69 73.61
CA GLU A 36 -55.52 23.58 73.91
C GLU A 36 -55.00 22.29 73.26
N ASN A 37 -54.03 22.39 72.34
CA ASN A 37 -53.51 21.27 71.53
C ASN A 37 -53.31 20.03 72.41
N SER A 38 -54.30 19.13 72.45
CA SER A 38 -54.32 17.96 73.32
C SER A 38 -53.13 17.04 73.01
N CYS A 39 -52.64 17.09 71.77
CA CYS A 39 -51.42 16.48 71.29
C CYS A 39 -50.17 16.87 72.11
N LEU A 40 -50.00 18.17 72.42
CA LEU A 40 -48.81 18.65 73.12
C LEU A 40 -48.77 18.21 74.59
N ARG A 41 -49.87 17.74 75.18
CA ARG A 41 -49.85 17.15 76.54
C ARG A 41 -48.92 15.95 76.63
N CYS A 42 -48.82 15.15 75.55
CA CYS A 42 -47.91 14.00 75.49
C CYS A 42 -46.66 14.29 74.64
N HIS A 43 -46.82 15.01 73.52
CA HIS A 43 -45.71 15.26 72.59
C HIS A 43 -44.73 16.34 73.07
N SER A 44 -45.06 17.13 74.10
CA SER A 44 -44.08 18.03 74.74
C SER A 44 -43.26 17.38 75.85
N VAL A 45 -43.36 16.06 76.03
CA VAL A 45 -42.54 15.30 76.99
C VAL A 45 -41.45 14.55 76.23
N LYS A 46 -40.17 14.75 76.58
CA LYS A 46 -39.06 14.02 75.97
C LYS A 46 -39.14 12.55 76.38
N ARG A 47 -39.20 11.65 75.39
CA ARG A 47 -39.25 10.20 75.57
C ARG A 47 -38.13 9.53 74.77
N LEU A 48 -37.89 8.25 75.04
CA LEU A 48 -36.93 7.47 74.24
C LEU A 48 -37.40 7.44 72.78
N PRO A 49 -36.50 7.68 71.80
CA PRO A 49 -36.87 7.66 70.39
C PRO A 49 -37.41 6.29 69.95
N LYS A 50 -38.44 6.30 69.11
CA LYS A 50 -38.96 5.10 68.47
C LYS A 50 -37.96 4.60 67.41
N VAL A 51 -37.61 3.32 67.44
CA VAL A 51 -36.77 2.72 66.39
C VAL A 51 -37.67 2.31 65.22
N LEU A 52 -37.34 2.79 64.02
CA LEU A 52 -38.05 2.51 62.77
C LEU A 52 -37.59 1.18 62.16
N SER A 53 -38.33 0.68 61.16
CA SER A 53 -38.00 -0.58 60.46
C SER A 53 -36.61 -0.55 59.78
N SER A 54 -36.13 0.65 59.42
CA SER A 54 -34.78 0.91 58.88
C SER A 54 -33.66 0.93 59.93
N GLY A 55 -33.99 0.81 61.22
CA GLY A 55 -33.04 0.98 62.33
C GLY A 55 -32.81 2.44 62.76
N GLU A 56 -33.43 3.41 62.09
CA GLU A 56 -33.34 4.83 62.45
C GLU A 56 -34.15 5.15 63.72
N LYS A 57 -33.64 6.05 64.58
CA LYS A 57 -34.31 6.51 65.81
C LYS A 57 -35.13 7.79 65.57
N MET A 58 -36.46 7.75 65.64
CA MET A 58 -37.37 8.89 65.47
C MET A 58 -37.85 9.42 66.82
N ASP A 59 -37.60 10.70 67.08
CA ASP A 59 -38.11 11.39 68.26
C ASP A 59 -39.54 11.89 67.99
N LEU A 60 -40.45 11.67 68.95
CA LEU A 60 -41.83 12.13 68.88
C LEU A 60 -42.03 13.42 69.69
N TYR A 61 -40.96 13.96 70.28
CA TYR A 61 -40.97 15.19 71.05
C TYR A 61 -41.09 16.44 70.17
N VAL A 62 -41.98 17.34 70.58
CA VAL A 62 -42.17 18.69 70.02
C VAL A 62 -42.02 19.71 71.14
N ASP A 63 -41.07 20.61 70.97
CA ASP A 63 -40.78 21.73 71.86
C ASP A 63 -41.83 22.82 71.63
N LYS A 64 -42.67 23.05 72.64
CA LYS A 64 -43.82 23.98 72.56
C LYS A 64 -43.38 25.40 72.21
N GLU A 65 -42.35 25.92 72.88
CA GLU A 65 -41.87 27.29 72.67
C GLU A 65 -41.25 27.46 71.28
N LYS A 66 -40.47 26.47 70.83
CA LYS A 66 -39.88 26.53 69.48
C LYS A 66 -40.93 26.41 68.38
N PHE A 67 -41.95 25.59 68.57
CA PHE A 67 -43.04 25.46 67.60
C PHE A 67 -43.84 26.76 67.49
N SER A 68 -44.23 27.35 68.63
CA SER A 68 -44.94 28.64 68.65
C SER A 68 -44.11 29.79 68.05
N SER A 69 -42.77 29.71 68.08
CA SER A 69 -41.88 30.69 67.42
C SER A 69 -41.69 30.47 65.91
N SER A 70 -42.29 29.43 65.33
CA SER A 70 -42.19 29.14 63.90
C SER A 70 -43.19 29.95 63.07
N VAL A 71 -43.00 29.99 61.75
CA VAL A 71 -43.93 30.70 60.84
C VAL A 71 -45.34 30.10 60.82
N HIS A 72 -45.52 28.88 61.33
CA HIS A 72 -46.80 28.19 61.45
C HIS A 72 -47.20 27.98 62.92
N GLY A 73 -46.58 28.70 63.86
CA GLY A 73 -46.78 28.52 65.30
C GLY A 73 -48.19 28.83 65.79
N ASP A 74 -48.96 29.59 65.01
CA ASP A 74 -50.36 29.95 65.28
C ASP A 74 -51.37 28.90 64.76
N PHE A 75 -50.92 27.87 64.02
CA PHE A 75 -51.77 26.79 63.53
C PHE A 75 -51.96 25.68 64.56
N SER A 76 -53.12 25.02 64.49
CA SER A 76 -53.40 23.78 65.24
C SER A 76 -52.57 22.63 64.68
N CYS A 77 -52.25 21.63 65.51
CA CYS A 77 -51.50 20.45 65.03
C CYS A 77 -52.22 19.73 63.88
N THR A 78 -53.56 19.70 63.93
CA THR A 78 -54.43 19.08 62.92
C THR A 78 -54.47 19.85 61.58
N ASP A 79 -54.05 21.11 61.56
CA ASP A 79 -54.04 21.91 60.33
C ASP A 79 -52.94 21.43 59.35
N CYS A 80 -51.90 20.78 59.88
CA CYS A 80 -50.82 20.16 59.09
C CYS A 80 -50.89 18.61 59.11
N HIS A 81 -51.41 18.02 60.20
CA HIS A 81 -51.67 16.59 60.31
C HIS A 81 -53.12 16.25 59.96
N ILE A 82 -53.50 16.53 58.71
CA ILE A 82 -54.85 16.31 58.19
C ILE A 82 -55.27 14.83 58.18
N ASP A 83 -54.29 13.93 58.29
CA ASP A 83 -54.42 12.48 58.34
C ASP A 83 -54.74 11.94 59.74
N ILE A 84 -54.79 12.80 60.76
CA ILE A 84 -54.98 12.42 62.17
C ILE A 84 -56.40 12.75 62.64
N ASP A 85 -57.18 11.71 62.94
CA ASP A 85 -58.46 11.83 63.64
C ASP A 85 -58.24 11.94 65.16
N THR A 86 -58.68 13.06 65.73
CA THR A 86 -58.52 13.38 67.16
C THR A 86 -59.45 12.58 68.07
N SER A 87 -60.49 11.95 67.53
CA SER A 87 -61.45 11.14 68.30
C SER A 87 -60.98 9.71 68.55
N THR A 88 -60.11 9.17 67.68
CA THR A 88 -59.66 7.77 67.75
C THR A 88 -58.17 7.61 68.07
N HIS A 89 -57.37 8.67 67.95
CA HIS A 89 -55.89 8.67 67.95
C HIS A 89 -55.31 7.57 67.03
N PRO A 90 -54.55 7.91 65.98
CA PRO A 90 -54.18 6.96 64.93
C PRO A 90 -53.48 5.73 65.50
N ARG A 91 -53.93 4.55 65.05
CA ARG A 91 -53.25 3.27 65.30
C ARG A 91 -51.84 3.30 64.70
N PRO A 92 -50.86 2.57 65.25
CA PRO A 92 -49.46 2.67 64.83
C PRO A 92 -49.28 2.42 63.32
N ILE A 93 -48.94 3.46 62.56
CA ILE A 93 -48.55 3.34 61.16
C ILE A 93 -47.13 2.74 61.09
N LYS A 94 -46.91 1.79 60.16
CA LYS A 94 -45.59 1.18 59.96
C LYS A 94 -44.73 2.11 59.11
N ILE A 95 -43.86 2.87 59.77
CA ILE A 95 -42.93 3.79 59.11
C ILE A 95 -41.64 3.04 58.75
N GLU A 96 -41.26 3.07 57.47
CA GLU A 96 -40.04 2.43 56.98
C GLU A 96 -38.78 3.22 57.36
N SER A 97 -38.74 4.52 57.09
CA SER A 97 -37.61 5.41 57.38
C SER A 97 -38.08 6.85 57.64
N LYS A 98 -37.22 7.66 58.25
CA LYS A 98 -37.46 9.09 58.47
C LYS A 98 -37.72 9.84 57.17
N LEU A 99 -37.00 9.47 56.11
CA LEU A 99 -37.14 10.09 54.79
C LEU A 99 -38.48 9.76 54.14
N ALA A 100 -38.94 8.51 54.21
CA ALA A 100 -40.24 8.11 53.69
C ALA A 100 -41.38 8.88 54.39
N TYR A 101 -41.32 8.93 55.72
CA TYR A 101 -42.29 9.69 56.52
C TYR A 101 -42.25 11.20 56.26
N ALA A 102 -41.04 11.78 56.13
CA ALA A 102 -40.89 13.19 55.82
C ALA A 102 -41.43 13.56 54.44
N LYS A 103 -41.39 12.65 53.46
CA LYS A 103 -42.00 12.85 52.12
C LYS A 103 -43.52 12.84 52.19
N GLU A 104 -44.09 11.89 52.90
CA GLU A 104 -45.53 11.77 53.13
C GLU A 104 -46.10 13.01 53.83
N VAL A 105 -45.49 13.42 54.95
CA VAL A 105 -45.92 14.61 55.70
C VAL A 105 -45.68 15.91 54.93
N SER A 106 -44.59 16.00 54.13
CA SER A 106 -44.34 17.20 53.32
C SER A 106 -45.37 17.42 52.20
N GLN A 107 -46.12 16.39 51.81
CA GLN A 107 -47.20 16.52 50.83
C GLN A 107 -48.33 17.42 51.39
N ASN A 108 -48.56 17.39 52.70
CA ASN A 108 -49.56 18.23 53.36
C ASN A 108 -49.20 19.73 53.26
N CYS A 109 -47.92 20.08 53.14
CA CYS A 109 -47.50 21.47 52.93
C CYS A 109 -48.03 22.03 51.60
N ALA A 110 -48.14 21.20 50.56
CA ALA A 110 -48.60 21.61 49.23
C ALA A 110 -50.09 21.94 49.19
N ASN A 111 -50.87 21.51 50.19
CA ASN A 111 -52.30 21.80 50.28
C ASN A 111 -52.58 23.28 50.62
N CYS A 112 -51.62 23.96 51.27
CA CYS A 112 -51.71 25.40 51.57
C CYS A 112 -50.70 26.24 50.78
N HIS A 113 -49.57 25.67 50.34
CA HIS A 113 -48.59 26.33 49.49
C HIS A 113 -48.74 25.89 48.02
N MET A 114 -49.63 26.57 47.28
CA MET A 114 -49.90 26.29 45.87
C MET A 114 -48.63 26.44 44.99
N GLU A 115 -48.48 25.57 43.99
CA GLU A 115 -47.29 25.48 43.13
C GLU A 115 -46.93 26.83 42.47
N ASP A 116 -47.93 27.57 41.99
CA ASP A 116 -47.72 28.86 41.31
C ASP A 116 -47.23 29.98 42.25
N SER A 117 -47.41 29.81 43.56
CA SER A 117 -46.94 30.77 44.58
C SER A 117 -45.50 30.52 45.01
N LEU A 118 -44.88 29.42 44.54
CA LEU A 118 -43.53 29.04 44.91
C LEU A 118 -42.50 29.57 43.91
N SER A 119 -41.29 29.91 44.39
CA SER A 119 -40.19 30.29 43.50
C SER A 119 -39.87 29.17 42.48
N PRO A 120 -39.26 29.47 41.32
CA PRO A 120 -38.95 28.46 40.29
C PRO A 120 -38.13 27.26 40.80
N ILE A 121 -37.25 27.44 41.80
CA ILE A 121 -36.49 26.35 42.40
C ILE A 121 -37.39 25.42 43.23
N HIS A 122 -38.32 26.00 44.00
CA HIS A 122 -39.26 25.24 44.82
C HIS A 122 -40.30 24.49 43.94
N GLN A 123 -40.76 25.12 42.84
CA GLN A 123 -41.56 24.45 41.81
C GLN A 123 -40.79 23.27 41.18
N GLY A 124 -39.51 23.46 40.85
CA GLY A 124 -38.66 22.39 40.32
C GLY A 124 -38.50 21.22 41.29
N ILE A 125 -38.34 21.50 42.59
CA ILE A 125 -38.25 20.46 43.64
C ILE A 125 -39.55 19.66 43.73
N LEU A 126 -40.72 20.32 43.67
CA LEU A 126 -42.03 19.65 43.66
C LEU A 126 -42.20 18.76 42.42
N LYS A 127 -41.89 19.27 41.22
CA LYS A 127 -41.99 18.52 39.96
C LYS A 127 -41.07 17.28 39.92
N GLU A 128 -39.89 17.37 40.52
CA GLU A 128 -38.94 16.24 40.55
C GLU A 128 -39.35 15.12 41.51
N GLY A 129 -40.17 15.41 42.54
CA GLY A 129 -40.70 14.43 43.51
C GLY A 129 -39.66 13.69 44.36
N LYS A 130 -38.38 14.08 44.29
CA LYS A 130 -37.25 13.33 44.88
C LYS A 130 -36.83 13.80 46.27
N LEU A 131 -37.17 15.03 46.64
CA LEU A 131 -36.83 15.69 47.90
C LEU A 131 -38.09 16.16 48.61
N SER A 132 -38.13 16.07 49.93
CA SER A 132 -39.23 16.60 50.74
C SER A 132 -38.95 18.03 51.21
N CYS A 133 -40.01 18.81 51.44
CA CYS A 133 -39.92 20.16 52.01
C CYS A 133 -39.19 20.15 53.36
N ALA A 134 -39.47 19.12 54.18
CA ALA A 134 -38.91 18.95 55.51
C ALA A 134 -37.41 18.65 55.51
N GLU A 135 -36.84 18.11 54.43
CA GLU A 135 -35.38 17.87 54.33
C GLU A 135 -34.58 19.19 54.32
N CYS A 136 -35.19 20.31 53.92
CA CYS A 136 -34.55 21.62 53.89
C CYS A 136 -35.08 22.58 54.96
N HIS A 137 -36.41 22.63 55.14
CA HIS A 137 -37.08 23.60 56.02
C HIS A 137 -37.36 23.06 57.43
N GLY A 138 -37.18 21.76 57.65
CA GLY A 138 -37.69 21.06 58.84
C GLY A 138 -39.21 20.87 58.78
N SER A 139 -39.77 20.16 59.76
CA SER A 139 -41.22 19.87 59.82
C SER A 139 -41.99 20.72 60.84
N HIS A 140 -41.44 20.92 62.05
CA HIS A 140 -42.14 21.63 63.15
C HIS A 140 -41.54 22.99 63.51
N TYR A 141 -40.33 23.33 63.03
CA TYR A 141 -39.62 24.55 63.45
C TYR A 141 -39.18 25.38 62.23
N ILE A 142 -40.12 25.65 61.34
CA ILE A 142 -39.87 26.34 60.08
C ILE A 142 -39.60 27.83 60.35
N LYS A 143 -38.50 28.36 59.80
CA LYS A 143 -38.09 29.77 59.92
C LYS A 143 -38.00 30.41 58.53
N PRO A 144 -38.30 31.71 58.38
CA PRO A 144 -38.16 32.38 57.11
C PRO A 144 -36.68 32.52 56.72
N ILE A 145 -36.38 32.49 55.42
CA ILE A 145 -35.02 32.58 54.88
C ILE A 145 -34.34 33.91 55.31
N SER A 146 -35.11 34.99 55.48
CA SER A 146 -34.61 36.29 55.95
C SER A 146 -33.99 36.27 57.35
N GLN A 147 -34.26 35.23 58.17
CA GLN A 147 -33.67 35.06 59.50
C GLN A 147 -32.42 34.18 59.52
N LEU A 148 -31.94 33.69 58.36
CA LEU A 148 -30.72 32.88 58.27
C LEU A 148 -29.49 33.78 58.29
N LYS A 149 -28.64 33.66 59.32
CA LYS A 149 -27.35 34.37 59.40
C LYS A 149 -26.41 33.97 58.25
N GLU A 150 -25.55 34.86 57.78
CA GLU A 150 -24.57 34.64 56.69
C GLU A 150 -23.38 33.72 57.09
N THR A 151 -23.68 32.51 57.57
CA THR A 151 -22.65 31.52 57.93
C THR A 151 -22.63 30.39 56.92
N ALA A 152 -21.47 29.74 56.73
CA ALA A 152 -21.35 28.57 55.86
C ALA A 152 -22.36 27.46 56.22
N ASN A 153 -22.61 27.26 57.52
CA ASN A 153 -23.61 26.31 58.01
C ASN A 153 -25.03 26.64 57.56
N SER A 154 -25.38 27.93 57.39
CA SER A 154 -26.70 28.34 56.89
C SER A 154 -26.90 27.94 55.44
N CYS A 155 -25.90 28.19 54.57
CA CYS A 155 -25.94 27.78 53.16
C CYS A 155 -25.96 26.25 53.01
N LEU A 156 -25.15 25.56 53.82
CA LEU A 156 -25.03 24.10 53.79
C LEU A 156 -26.29 23.38 54.26
N ARG A 157 -27.27 24.04 54.90
CA ARG A 157 -28.58 23.42 55.19
C ARG A 157 -29.26 22.91 53.91
N CYS A 158 -29.17 23.69 52.83
CA CYS A 158 -29.76 23.32 51.54
C CYS A 158 -28.73 22.69 50.60
N HIS A 159 -27.49 23.18 50.62
CA HIS A 159 -26.45 22.78 49.67
C HIS A 159 -25.68 21.51 50.07
N SER A 160 -25.93 20.93 51.25
CA SER A 160 -25.41 19.60 51.59
C SER A 160 -26.36 18.45 51.25
N VAL A 161 -27.52 18.76 50.67
CA VAL A 161 -28.48 17.75 50.21
C VAL A 161 -28.13 17.37 48.78
N LYS A 162 -27.95 16.06 48.51
CA LYS A 162 -27.55 15.55 47.20
C LYS A 162 -28.74 15.65 46.23
N ARG A 163 -28.59 16.42 45.15
CA ARG A 163 -29.63 16.65 44.12
C ARG A 163 -29.20 16.05 42.77
N LEU A 164 -30.11 16.03 41.79
CA LEU A 164 -29.72 15.74 40.41
C LEU A 164 -28.90 16.91 39.85
N PRO A 165 -27.82 16.65 39.12
CA PRO A 165 -27.02 17.71 38.54
C PRO A 165 -27.80 18.38 37.39
N LYS A 166 -27.77 19.71 37.35
CA LYS A 166 -28.35 20.51 36.26
C LYS A 166 -27.53 20.34 35.00
N VAL A 167 -28.16 20.03 33.87
CA VAL A 167 -27.49 20.03 32.56
C VAL A 167 -27.43 21.46 32.04
N LEU A 168 -26.21 21.96 31.81
CA LEU A 168 -25.97 23.29 31.23
C LEU A 168 -26.22 23.27 29.72
N SER A 169 -26.35 24.45 29.08
CA SER A 169 -26.53 24.57 27.63
C SER A 169 -25.39 23.96 26.81
N SER A 170 -24.21 23.78 27.41
CA SER A 170 -23.05 23.07 26.84
C SER A 170 -23.11 21.54 26.94
N GLY A 171 -24.16 20.97 27.55
CA GLY A 171 -24.29 19.53 27.82
C GLY A 171 -23.58 19.05 29.10
N GLU A 172 -22.86 19.94 29.80
CA GLU A 172 -22.17 19.60 31.04
C GLU A 172 -23.13 19.50 32.25
N LYS A 173 -22.94 18.50 33.12
CA LYS A 173 -23.76 18.28 34.34
C LYS A 173 -23.19 19.01 35.56
N MET A 174 -23.81 20.07 36.06
CA MET A 174 -23.37 20.84 37.23
C MET A 174 -24.16 20.48 38.50
N ASP A 175 -23.45 20.03 39.53
CA ASP A 175 -24.03 19.71 40.85
C ASP A 175 -23.87 20.92 41.81
N LEU A 176 -24.86 21.15 42.66
CA LEU A 176 -24.86 22.19 43.71
C LEU A 176 -24.54 21.62 45.10
N TYR A 177 -24.26 20.32 45.18
CA TYR A 177 -23.92 19.59 46.40
C TYR A 177 -22.52 19.94 46.92
N VAL A 178 -22.46 20.22 48.22
CA VAL A 178 -21.24 20.39 48.99
C VAL A 178 -21.29 19.46 50.21
N ASP A 179 -20.35 18.52 50.26
CA ASP A 179 -20.03 17.67 51.40
C ASP A 179 -19.61 18.55 52.59
N LYS A 180 -20.51 18.65 53.56
CA LYS A 180 -20.36 19.51 54.74
C LYS A 180 -19.10 19.19 55.52
N GLU A 181 -18.81 17.91 55.78
CA GLU A 181 -17.66 17.53 56.60
C GLU A 181 -16.35 17.80 55.88
N LYS A 182 -16.27 17.50 54.58
CA LYS A 182 -15.06 17.81 53.80
C LYS A 182 -14.82 19.31 53.69
N PHE A 183 -15.86 20.12 53.56
CA PHE A 183 -15.73 21.58 53.44
C PHE A 183 -15.21 22.17 54.74
N LEU A 184 -15.85 21.84 55.86
CA LEU A 184 -15.48 22.33 57.18
C LEU A 184 -14.07 21.91 57.60
N ASN A 185 -13.61 20.73 57.16
CA ASN A 185 -12.25 20.24 57.39
C ASN A 185 -11.19 20.77 56.40
N SER A 186 -11.59 21.55 55.40
CA SER A 186 -10.66 22.18 54.46
C SER A 186 -9.97 23.39 55.08
N VAL A 187 -8.88 23.85 54.46
CA VAL A 187 -8.16 25.06 54.92
C VAL A 187 -9.04 26.32 54.88
N HIS A 188 -10.11 26.31 54.08
CA HIS A 188 -11.08 27.40 53.96
C HIS A 188 -12.40 27.12 54.69
N GLY A 189 -12.53 26.01 55.41
CA GLY A 189 -13.79 25.59 56.04
C GLY A 189 -14.31 26.52 57.14
N LYS A 190 -13.44 27.37 57.69
CA LYS A 190 -13.79 28.45 58.63
C LYS A 190 -14.26 29.73 57.94
N LEU A 191 -14.05 29.86 56.63
CA LEU A 191 -14.53 30.99 55.84
C LEU A 191 -15.99 30.73 55.44
N GLY A 192 -16.82 31.78 55.50
CA GLY A 192 -18.19 31.73 54.98
C GLY A 192 -18.21 31.50 53.47
N CYS A 193 -19.28 30.92 52.92
CA CYS A 193 -19.39 30.65 51.48
C CYS A 193 -19.28 31.92 50.62
N LEU A 194 -19.83 33.04 51.12
CA LEU A 194 -19.86 34.34 50.42
C LEU A 194 -18.49 34.99 50.26
N PHE A 195 -17.48 34.57 51.03
CA PHE A 195 -16.11 35.03 50.81
C PHE A 195 -15.59 34.65 49.42
N CYS A 196 -15.96 33.45 48.95
CA CYS A 196 -15.59 32.95 47.63
C CYS A 196 -16.68 33.18 46.58
N HIS A 197 -17.95 33.12 46.98
CA HIS A 197 -19.12 33.33 46.11
C HIS A 197 -19.68 34.74 46.26
N LYS A 198 -18.87 35.75 45.91
CA LYS A 198 -19.27 37.16 45.95
C LYS A 198 -20.36 37.53 44.93
N ASP A 199 -20.64 36.62 44.01
CA ASP A 199 -21.69 36.72 42.99
C ASP A 199 -23.07 36.30 43.50
N ILE A 200 -23.20 35.89 44.77
CA ILE A 200 -24.45 35.47 45.39
C ILE A 200 -24.91 36.52 46.40
N ASP A 201 -26.13 37.02 46.23
CA ASP A 201 -26.84 37.85 47.20
C ASP A 201 -27.71 36.97 48.12
N PRO A 202 -27.42 36.86 49.43
CA PRO A 202 -28.18 36.06 50.37
C PRO A 202 -29.63 36.49 50.55
N LEU A 203 -29.95 37.77 50.33
CA LEU A 203 -31.29 38.33 50.52
C LEU A 203 -32.19 38.09 49.30
N ALA A 204 -31.60 37.99 48.11
CA ALA A 204 -32.30 37.78 46.83
C ALA A 204 -32.19 36.36 46.26
N HIS A 205 -31.37 35.49 46.86
CA HIS A 205 -31.28 34.07 46.50
C HIS A 205 -32.64 33.39 46.80
N PRO A 206 -33.39 32.93 45.77
CA PRO A 206 -32.95 31.89 44.85
C PRO A 206 -33.20 32.21 43.35
N ARG A 207 -32.66 33.32 42.82
CA ARG A 207 -32.71 33.63 41.37
C ARG A 207 -31.57 32.92 40.61
N PRO A 208 -31.86 32.15 39.54
CA PRO A 208 -30.82 31.39 38.83
C PRO A 208 -29.93 32.32 37.96
N VAL A 209 -28.62 32.29 38.19
CA VAL A 209 -27.62 32.91 37.30
C VAL A 209 -27.45 32.05 36.06
N LYS A 210 -27.40 32.66 34.87
CA LYS A 210 -27.15 31.94 33.60
C LYS A 210 -25.67 31.50 33.55
N ILE A 211 -25.44 30.19 33.40
CA ILE A 211 -24.10 29.60 33.35
C ILE A 211 -23.94 28.84 32.02
N GLU A 212 -22.95 29.21 31.22
CA GLU A 212 -22.71 28.63 29.88
C GLU A 212 -21.91 27.31 29.93
N SER A 213 -20.85 27.26 30.74
CA SER A 213 -20.05 26.05 30.99
C SER A 213 -19.42 26.09 32.39
N LYS A 214 -19.05 24.92 32.91
CA LYS A 214 -18.32 24.76 34.18
C LYS A 214 -16.96 25.46 34.13
N ARG A 215 -16.28 25.42 32.99
CA ARG A 215 -14.96 26.06 32.82
C ARG A 215 -15.10 27.58 32.90
N THR A 216 -16.05 28.17 32.18
CA THR A 216 -16.27 29.62 32.18
C THR A 216 -16.67 30.11 33.57
N TYR A 217 -17.56 29.39 34.25
CA TYR A 217 -17.94 29.70 35.63
C TYR A 217 -16.78 29.53 36.61
N GLY A 218 -16.02 28.43 36.48
CA GLY A 218 -14.81 28.17 37.27
C GLY A 218 -13.74 29.25 37.10
N ASN A 219 -13.50 29.75 35.88
CA ASN A 219 -12.61 30.89 35.61
C ASN A 219 -13.09 32.16 36.32
N LYS A 220 -14.40 32.41 36.31
CA LYS A 220 -15.01 33.59 36.94
C LYS A 220 -14.84 33.56 38.46
N ILE A 221 -15.15 32.43 39.10
CA ILE A 221 -14.98 32.24 40.55
C ILE A 221 -13.51 32.18 40.95
N PHE A 222 -12.63 31.63 40.10
CA PHE A 222 -11.20 31.54 40.37
C PHE A 222 -10.55 32.91 40.61
N LYS A 223 -11.00 33.96 39.92
CA LYS A 223 -10.52 35.33 40.16
C LYS A 223 -10.70 35.77 41.62
N ASN A 224 -11.69 35.20 42.33
CA ASN A 224 -11.92 35.48 43.75
C ASN A 224 -10.82 34.87 44.64
N CYS A 225 -10.16 33.79 44.23
CA CYS A 225 -9.04 33.20 44.96
C CYS A 225 -7.82 34.13 44.96
N LEU A 226 -7.58 34.85 43.86
CA LEU A 226 -6.44 35.76 43.72
C LEU A 226 -6.54 37.01 44.62
N ASN A 227 -7.74 37.32 45.12
CA ASN A 227 -7.95 38.40 46.08
C ASN A 227 -7.25 38.15 47.43
N CYS A 228 -7.13 36.88 47.82
CA CYS A 228 -6.45 36.48 49.06
C CYS A 228 -5.11 35.78 48.80
N HIS A 229 -4.91 35.24 47.60
CA HIS A 229 -3.66 34.63 47.14
C HIS A 229 -3.08 35.42 45.95
N PRO A 230 -2.48 36.60 46.18
CA PRO A 230 -1.90 37.39 45.10
C PRO A 230 -0.72 36.64 44.44
N LEU A 231 -0.48 36.85 43.13
CA LEU A 231 0.48 36.08 42.32
C LEU A 231 1.93 36.07 42.86
N ASN A 232 2.30 37.07 43.64
CA ASN A 232 3.59 37.17 44.33
C ASN A 232 3.71 36.27 45.57
N SER A 233 2.58 35.84 46.15
CA SER A 233 2.51 34.94 47.32
C SER A 233 2.43 33.46 46.94
N ILE A 234 2.24 33.14 45.65
CA ILE A 234 2.14 31.77 45.16
C ILE A 234 3.50 31.31 44.62
N SER A 235 3.82 30.03 44.78
CA SER A 235 5.10 29.46 44.33
C SER A 235 5.41 29.79 42.86
N PRO A 236 6.69 29.87 42.45
CA PRO A 236 7.10 30.17 41.07
C PRO A 236 6.42 29.29 40.01
N ILE A 237 6.24 28.00 40.32
CA ILE A 237 5.56 27.03 39.45
C ILE A 237 4.15 27.49 39.09
N HIS A 238 3.35 27.90 40.08
CA HIS A 238 1.99 28.40 39.84
C HIS A 238 1.99 29.76 39.11
N LYS A 239 2.97 30.62 39.39
CA LYS A 239 3.09 31.94 38.77
C LYS A 239 3.24 31.85 37.25
N ASP A 240 4.02 30.89 36.75
CA ASP A 240 4.25 30.72 35.31
C ASP A 240 3.04 30.11 34.57
N PHE A 241 2.24 29.29 35.25
CA PHE A 241 0.98 28.77 34.68
C PHE A 241 -0.14 29.81 34.68
N LEU A 242 -0.20 30.70 35.69
CA LEU A 242 -1.27 31.68 35.86
C LEU A 242 -1.08 32.97 35.04
N LYS A 243 0.14 33.34 34.66
CA LYS A 243 0.45 34.57 33.90
C LYS A 243 -0.16 34.64 32.49
N GLU A 244 -0.51 33.51 31.90
CA GLU A 244 -0.96 33.42 30.51
C GLU A 244 -2.39 32.86 30.37
N ASP A 245 -3.18 32.84 31.46
CA ASP A 245 -4.53 32.24 31.53
C ASP A 245 -4.56 30.76 31.07
N ARG A 246 -3.41 30.09 31.09
CA ARG A 246 -3.16 28.73 30.56
C ARG A 246 -3.73 27.61 31.42
N MET A 247 -4.13 27.90 32.66
CA MET A 247 -4.62 26.88 33.61
C MET A 247 -5.52 27.49 34.70
N VAL A 248 -6.59 26.78 35.07
CA VAL A 248 -7.40 27.07 36.25
C VAL A 248 -6.89 26.34 37.47
N CYS A 249 -6.82 26.99 38.63
CA CYS A 249 -6.47 26.32 39.89
C CYS A 249 -7.38 25.12 40.20
N LEU A 250 -8.64 25.18 39.76
CA LEU A 250 -9.64 24.10 39.92
C LEU A 250 -9.33 22.83 39.10
N GLY A 251 -8.40 22.87 38.16
CA GLY A 251 -7.94 21.69 37.43
C GLY A 251 -7.05 20.77 38.29
N CYS A 252 -6.40 21.34 39.32
CA CYS A 252 -5.48 20.65 40.22
C CYS A 252 -5.99 20.63 41.68
N HIS A 253 -6.78 21.63 42.08
CA HIS A 253 -7.37 21.78 43.41
C HIS A 253 -8.89 21.55 43.37
N GLY A 254 -9.47 21.03 44.46
CA GLY A 254 -10.92 20.84 44.55
C GLY A 254 -11.68 22.18 44.66
N ASN A 255 -12.89 22.24 44.09
CA ASN A 255 -13.72 23.46 44.05
C ASN A 255 -14.11 24.00 45.44
N HIS A 256 -14.37 23.10 46.39
CA HIS A 256 -14.78 23.46 47.76
C HIS A 256 -13.92 22.78 48.84
N TYR A 257 -12.94 21.96 48.43
CA TYR A 257 -12.07 21.22 49.35
C TYR A 257 -10.63 21.37 48.91
N ILE A 258 -9.88 22.22 49.62
CA ILE A 258 -8.46 22.44 49.37
C ILE A 258 -7.68 21.95 50.59
N LYS A 259 -6.68 21.10 50.35
CA LYS A 259 -5.72 20.62 51.36
C LYS A 259 -4.39 21.36 51.22
N SER A 260 -3.67 21.53 52.33
CA SER A 260 -2.34 22.14 52.37
C SER A 260 -1.24 21.19 51.89
N ARG A 261 -0.08 21.73 51.48
CA ARG A 261 1.10 20.95 51.09
C ARG A 261 1.57 19.97 52.18
N ALA A 262 1.49 20.38 53.44
CA ALA A 262 1.82 19.52 54.58
C ALA A 262 0.85 18.34 54.71
N GLN A 263 -0.45 18.57 54.47
CA GLN A 263 -1.45 17.51 54.44
C GLN A 263 -1.21 16.51 53.29
N TRP A 264 -0.89 17.00 52.09
CA TRP A 264 -0.56 16.17 50.93
C TRP A 264 0.70 15.31 51.14
N SER A 265 1.78 15.91 51.64
CA SER A 265 3.02 15.19 51.95
C SER A 265 2.82 14.10 53.01
N LYS A 266 2.03 14.39 54.05
CA LYS A 266 1.68 13.41 55.09
C LYS A 266 0.90 12.21 54.51
N GLU A 267 0.00 12.45 53.56
CA GLU A 267 -0.75 11.38 52.88
C GLU A 267 0.11 10.55 51.93
N ALA A 268 0.94 11.19 51.09
CA ALA A 268 1.87 10.50 50.21
C ALA A 268 2.84 9.60 50.99
N ASN A 269 3.35 10.08 52.12
CA ASN A 269 4.21 9.30 53.01
C ASN A 269 3.51 8.07 53.58
N LYS A 270 2.20 8.13 53.85
CA LYS A 270 1.44 6.94 54.29
C LYS A 270 1.40 5.87 53.19
N CYS A 271 1.18 6.26 51.92
CA CYS A 271 1.19 5.32 50.79
C CYS A 271 2.58 4.69 50.58
N LEU A 272 3.62 5.52 50.63
CA LEU A 272 5.01 5.08 50.43
C LEU A 272 5.50 4.14 51.54
N ARG A 273 4.85 4.05 52.71
CA ARG A 273 5.18 3.00 53.71
C ARG A 273 5.04 1.59 53.13
N CYS A 274 4.00 1.36 52.33
CA CYS A 274 3.76 0.05 51.71
C CYS A 274 4.36 -0.06 50.30
N HIS A 275 4.24 1.00 49.50
CA HIS A 275 4.64 0.98 48.09
C HIS A 275 6.15 1.17 47.86
N SER A 276 6.94 1.46 48.88
CA SER A 276 8.41 1.46 48.78
C SER A 276 9.07 0.16 49.21
N VAL A 277 8.27 -0.89 49.46
CA VAL A 277 8.78 -2.22 49.75
C VAL A 277 8.80 -2.99 48.44
N LYS A 278 9.97 -3.49 48.03
CA LYS A 278 10.10 -4.30 46.82
C LYS A 278 9.38 -5.63 47.05
N ARG A 279 8.40 -5.95 46.19
CA ARG A 279 7.60 -7.18 46.27
C ARG A 279 7.73 -7.95 44.97
N LEU A 280 7.31 -9.22 44.97
CA LEU A 280 7.22 -9.99 43.73
C LEU A 280 6.27 -9.29 42.75
N PRO A 281 6.65 -9.13 41.47
CA PRO A 281 5.78 -8.52 40.47
C PRO A 281 4.49 -9.32 40.32
N LYS A 282 3.36 -8.63 40.20
CA LYS A 282 2.08 -9.26 39.90
C LYS A 282 2.06 -9.69 38.44
N VAL A 283 1.76 -10.95 38.16
CA VAL A 283 1.50 -11.42 36.78
C VAL A 283 0.08 -11.00 36.38
N LEU A 284 -0.03 -10.27 35.28
CA LEU A 284 -1.29 -9.82 34.71
C LEU A 284 -1.93 -10.94 33.86
N SER A 285 -3.20 -10.77 33.49
CA SER A 285 -3.92 -11.70 32.61
C SER A 285 -3.23 -11.87 31.24
N SER A 286 -2.45 -10.87 30.81
CA SER A 286 -1.60 -10.91 29.61
C SER A 286 -0.29 -11.70 29.76
N GLY A 287 0.04 -12.21 30.95
CA GLY A 287 1.34 -12.81 31.28
C GLY A 287 2.43 -11.79 31.64
N GLU A 288 2.16 -10.49 31.54
CA GLU A 288 3.13 -9.44 31.87
C GLU A 288 3.33 -9.28 33.39
N LYS A 289 4.58 -9.07 33.85
CA LYS A 289 4.91 -8.84 35.27
C LYS A 289 4.88 -7.37 35.65
N MET A 290 3.94 -6.92 36.48
CA MET A 290 3.81 -5.53 36.93
C MET A 290 4.36 -5.33 38.36
N ASP A 291 5.36 -4.46 38.51
CA ASP A 291 5.91 -4.06 39.81
C ASP A 291 5.14 -2.84 40.36
N LEU A 292 4.83 -2.87 41.66
CA LEU A 292 4.14 -1.81 42.39
C LEU A 292 5.10 -0.99 43.28
N TYR A 293 6.40 -1.27 43.17
CA TYR A 293 7.46 -0.58 43.89
C TYR A 293 7.67 0.86 43.40
N VAL A 294 7.78 1.77 44.37
CA VAL A 294 8.12 3.18 44.19
C VAL A 294 9.37 3.49 45.01
N ASP A 295 10.43 3.88 44.30
CA ASP A 295 11.66 4.34 44.93
C ASP A 295 11.44 5.71 45.59
N LYS A 296 11.53 5.75 46.92
CA LYS A 296 11.33 6.96 47.73
C LYS A 296 12.32 8.07 47.38
N VAL A 297 13.57 7.74 47.10
CA VAL A 297 14.62 8.73 46.83
C VAL A 297 14.45 9.29 45.42
N ALA A 298 14.15 8.43 44.45
CA ALA A 298 13.88 8.87 43.09
C ALA A 298 12.59 9.70 43.00
N PHE A 299 11.51 9.26 43.67
CA PHE A 299 10.23 9.98 43.65
C PHE A 299 10.35 11.38 44.26
N LYS A 300 11.07 11.54 45.38
CA LYS A 300 11.31 12.84 46.03
C LYS A 300 12.02 13.86 45.13
N LYS A 301 12.77 13.39 44.14
CA LYS A 301 13.49 14.24 43.17
C LYS A 301 12.64 14.60 41.94
N THR A 302 11.43 14.08 41.84
CA THR A 302 10.53 14.39 40.71
C THR A 302 9.86 15.73 40.89
N VAL A 303 9.47 16.34 39.77
CA VAL A 303 8.67 17.58 39.76
C VAL A 303 7.27 17.40 40.37
N HIS A 304 6.84 16.15 40.57
CA HIS A 304 5.53 15.79 41.15
C HIS A 304 5.60 15.40 42.63
N ALA A 305 6.79 15.37 43.24
CA ALA A 305 6.95 15.02 44.66
C ALA A 305 6.13 15.92 45.59
N ASP A 306 6.05 17.20 45.23
CA ASP A 306 5.43 18.26 46.02
C ASP A 306 3.91 18.32 45.92
N VAL A 307 3.33 17.71 44.89
CA VAL A 307 1.87 17.65 44.70
C VAL A 307 1.25 16.37 45.28
N GLY A 308 2.08 15.36 45.57
CA GLY A 308 1.67 14.11 46.22
C GLY A 308 1.03 13.08 45.28
N CYS A 309 0.84 11.85 45.76
CA CYS A 309 0.40 10.71 44.93
C CYS A 309 -1.04 10.84 44.42
N TRP A 310 -1.91 11.55 45.15
CA TRP A 310 -3.33 11.68 44.84
C TRP A 310 -3.61 12.36 43.49
N VAL A 311 -2.75 13.28 43.07
CA VAL A 311 -2.95 14.04 41.82
C VAL A 311 -2.98 13.12 40.60
N CYS A 312 -2.17 12.05 40.61
CA CYS A 312 -2.20 11.03 39.57
C CYS A 312 -3.12 9.85 39.94
N HIS A 313 -3.22 9.48 41.22
CA HIS A 313 -4.06 8.38 41.72
C HIS A 313 -5.42 8.87 42.26
N GLN A 314 -6.13 9.67 41.47
CA GLN A 314 -7.39 10.27 41.90
C GLN A 314 -8.44 9.19 42.21
N GLY A 315 -9.14 9.37 43.33
CA GLY A 315 -10.14 8.42 43.82
C GLY A 315 -9.56 7.24 44.62
N ILE A 316 -8.24 7.17 44.83
CA ILE A 316 -7.60 6.18 45.68
C ILE A 316 -7.16 6.83 47.00
N ASN A 317 -7.65 6.31 48.11
CA ASN A 317 -7.29 6.64 49.48
C ASN A 317 -7.30 5.35 50.33
N PHE A 318 -7.01 5.45 51.64
CA PHE A 318 -6.97 4.28 52.51
C PHE A 318 -8.33 3.58 52.68
N SER A 319 -9.42 4.34 52.69
CA SER A 319 -10.80 3.82 52.86
C SER A 319 -11.36 3.21 51.58
N ASN A 320 -10.83 3.56 50.40
CA ASN A 320 -11.28 3.05 49.11
C ASN A 320 -10.13 2.53 48.24
N HIS A 321 -9.06 2.05 48.88
CA HIS A 321 -7.90 1.50 48.19
C HIS A 321 -8.37 0.35 47.28
N PRO A 322 -8.03 0.35 45.98
CA PRO A 322 -8.57 -0.61 45.04
C PRO A 322 -8.19 -2.04 45.47
N ARG A 323 -9.20 -2.91 45.59
CA ARG A 323 -9.02 -4.36 45.54
C ARG A 323 -8.51 -4.75 44.14
N PRO A 324 -7.90 -5.94 43.95
CA PRO A 324 -7.21 -6.28 42.71
C PRO A 324 -8.08 -6.00 41.48
N LEU A 325 -7.75 -4.91 40.77
CA LEU A 325 -8.41 -4.59 39.51
C LEU A 325 -8.02 -5.66 38.49
N PHE A 326 -8.99 -6.10 37.68
CA PHE A 326 -8.68 -6.82 36.46
C PHE A 326 -7.95 -5.84 35.53
N ILE A 327 -6.66 -6.10 35.30
CA ILE A 327 -5.81 -5.30 34.42
C ILE A 327 -5.45 -6.21 33.24
N GLU A 328 -5.99 -5.86 32.07
CA GLU A 328 -5.84 -6.64 30.85
C GLU A 328 -4.39 -6.69 30.37
N SER A 329 -3.70 -5.54 30.33
CA SER A 329 -2.27 -5.43 30.01
C SER A 329 -1.67 -4.17 30.63
N LYS A 330 -0.34 -4.13 30.74
CA LYS A 330 0.39 -2.93 31.18
C LYS A 330 0.08 -1.75 30.28
N ARG A 331 0.03 -1.96 28.96
CA ARG A 331 -0.18 -0.89 27.99
C ARG A 331 -1.54 -0.22 28.16
N LYS A 332 -2.62 -1.01 28.22
CA LYS A 332 -3.98 -0.49 28.44
C LYS A 332 -4.11 0.22 29.79
N PHE A 333 -3.45 -0.29 30.83
CA PHE A 333 -3.39 0.39 32.12
C PHE A 333 -2.69 1.74 32.01
N THR A 334 -1.55 1.81 31.34
CA THR A 334 -0.78 3.04 31.16
C THR A 334 -1.55 4.06 30.33
N GLU A 335 -2.21 3.67 29.24
CA GLU A 335 -3.06 4.58 28.44
C GLU A 335 -4.19 5.18 29.28
N LYS A 336 -4.83 4.36 30.13
CA LYS A 336 -5.87 4.82 31.05
C LYS A 336 -5.32 5.81 32.07
N VAL A 337 -4.17 5.52 32.69
CA VAL A 337 -3.55 6.40 33.70
C VAL A 337 -3.02 7.69 33.07
N THR A 338 -2.40 7.61 31.89
CA THR A 338 -1.77 8.76 31.21
C THR A 338 -2.79 9.73 30.63
N SER A 339 -4.02 9.29 30.34
CA SER A 339 -5.12 10.20 30.01
C SER A 339 -5.37 11.26 31.09
N GLY A 340 -5.07 10.94 32.36
CA GLY A 340 -5.18 11.85 33.49
C GLY A 340 -4.15 12.98 33.48
N CYS A 341 -3.02 12.83 32.77
CA CYS A 341 -1.97 13.85 32.69
C CYS A 341 -2.49 15.15 32.07
N PHE A 342 -3.41 15.07 31.10
CA PHE A 342 -3.94 16.23 30.40
C PHE A 342 -4.79 17.17 31.28
N ARG A 343 -5.18 16.74 32.48
CA ARG A 343 -5.87 17.59 33.47
C ARG A 343 -4.96 18.70 34.00
N CYS A 344 -3.68 18.37 34.21
CA CYS A 344 -2.66 19.30 34.69
C CYS A 344 -1.70 19.73 33.58
N HIS A 345 -1.64 19.00 32.47
CA HIS A 345 -0.81 19.31 31.30
C HIS A 345 -1.67 19.39 30.03
N PRO A 346 -2.42 20.49 29.81
CA PRO A 346 -3.30 20.62 28.65
C PRO A 346 -2.57 20.43 27.32
N LYS A 347 -3.25 19.82 26.33
CA LYS A 347 -2.66 19.47 25.04
C LYS A 347 -2.13 20.68 24.28
N ASP A 348 -2.86 21.78 24.31
CA ASP A 348 -2.52 23.08 23.74
C ASP A 348 -1.21 23.64 24.33
N VAL A 349 -1.04 23.53 25.66
CA VAL A 349 0.18 23.96 26.34
C VAL A 349 1.37 23.07 25.99
N LEU A 350 1.18 21.75 25.99
CA LEU A 350 2.26 20.81 25.66
C LEU A 350 2.69 20.90 24.19
N SER A 351 1.76 21.21 23.29
CA SER A 351 2.01 21.27 21.84
C SER A 351 2.81 22.50 21.40
N VAL A 352 3.14 23.42 22.31
CA VAL A 352 4.08 24.53 22.02
C VAL A 352 5.45 23.99 21.63
N HIS A 353 5.89 22.87 22.23
CA HIS A 353 7.12 22.21 21.80
C HIS A 353 6.84 21.37 20.53
N PRO A 354 7.55 21.61 19.40
CA PRO A 354 7.26 20.94 18.13
C PRO A 354 7.33 19.41 18.17
N GLY A 355 8.18 18.86 19.04
CA GLY A 355 8.26 17.42 19.28
C GLY A 355 7.01 16.86 19.97
N HIS A 356 6.49 17.57 20.98
CA HIS A 356 5.29 17.14 21.70
C HIS A 356 4.03 17.27 20.85
N ALA A 357 3.90 18.34 20.05
CA ALA A 357 2.79 18.55 19.13
C ALA A 357 2.55 17.35 18.21
N LYS A 358 3.63 16.72 17.73
CA LYS A 358 3.58 15.53 16.87
C LYS A 358 3.29 14.25 17.64
N LEU A 359 3.89 14.09 18.82
CA LEU A 359 3.81 12.85 19.61
C LEU A 359 2.48 12.68 20.35
N ILE A 360 1.86 13.76 20.83
CA ILE A 360 0.63 13.72 21.66
C ILE A 360 -0.60 13.19 20.91
N ASN A 361 -0.58 13.25 19.57
CA ASN A 361 -1.66 12.77 18.71
C ASN A 361 -1.35 11.41 18.06
N MET A 362 -0.21 10.79 18.38
CA MET A 362 0.13 9.46 17.87
C MET A 362 -0.57 8.36 18.69
N PRO A 363 -1.36 7.47 18.06
CA PRO A 363 -2.18 6.49 18.76
C PRO A 363 -1.39 5.46 19.57
N ASN A 364 -0.13 5.19 19.19
CA ASN A 364 0.72 4.17 19.84
C ASN A 364 1.70 4.76 20.86
N PHE A 365 1.55 6.02 21.26
CA PHE A 365 2.51 6.72 22.09
C PHE A 365 1.83 7.32 23.34
N VAL A 366 2.36 7.06 24.53
CA VAL A 366 1.91 7.71 25.78
C VAL A 366 3.05 8.46 26.44
N CYS A 367 2.73 9.52 27.16
CA CYS A 367 3.71 10.43 27.79
C CYS A 367 4.76 9.68 28.64
N VAL A 368 4.34 8.59 29.28
CA VAL A 368 5.19 7.80 30.18
C VAL A 368 6.28 7.02 29.43
N ASP A 369 6.11 6.74 28.14
CA ASP A 369 7.13 6.06 27.32
C ASP A 369 8.45 6.86 27.25
N CYS A 370 8.35 8.19 27.40
CA CYS A 370 9.50 9.10 27.46
C CYS A 370 9.76 9.65 28.87
N HIS A 371 8.72 10.01 29.62
CA HIS A 371 8.91 10.69 30.91
C HIS A 371 9.10 9.73 32.09
N GLY A 372 8.58 8.50 32.03
CA GLY A 372 8.53 7.55 33.16
C GLY A 372 7.26 7.67 34.02
N TYR A 373 7.10 6.79 35.02
CA TYR A 373 5.94 6.76 35.94
C TYR A 373 6.19 7.54 37.25
N HIS A 374 7.27 7.20 37.97
CA HIS A 374 7.57 7.72 39.32
C HIS A 374 9.02 8.22 39.48
N LYS A 375 9.73 8.43 38.37
CA LYS A 375 11.15 8.83 38.35
C LYS A 375 11.41 10.05 37.46
N ASN A 376 10.36 10.77 37.09
CA ASN A 376 10.38 11.82 36.07
C ASN A 376 11.12 13.03 36.63
N GLN A 377 12.33 13.27 36.12
CA GLN A 377 13.16 14.42 36.48
C GLN A 377 12.84 15.63 35.60
N SER A 378 13.37 16.79 35.98
CA SER A 378 13.36 17.96 35.09
C SER A 378 14.06 17.62 33.78
N VAL A 379 13.41 17.92 32.64
CA VAL A 379 13.97 17.70 31.30
C VAL A 379 15.33 18.41 31.16
N LYS A 380 15.46 19.61 31.75
CA LYS A 380 16.71 20.39 31.76
C LYS A 380 17.85 19.69 32.50
N GLU A 381 17.55 19.01 33.61
CA GLU A 381 18.56 18.28 34.39
C GLU A 381 18.89 16.92 33.79
N TRP A 382 17.89 16.24 33.25
CA TRP A 382 18.06 14.97 32.57
C TRP A 382 18.96 15.13 31.32
N LYS A 383 18.69 16.15 30.49
CA LYS A 383 19.46 16.46 29.26
C LYS A 383 20.96 16.67 29.52
N LYS A 384 21.31 17.21 30.69
CA LYS A 384 22.71 17.43 31.10
C LYS A 384 23.46 16.13 31.45
N LYS A 385 22.76 15.11 31.96
CA LYS A 385 23.37 13.87 32.47
C LYS A 385 23.41 12.75 31.44
N VAL A 386 22.40 12.69 30.57
CA VAL A 386 22.29 11.66 29.52
C VAL A 386 23.39 11.84 28.47
N SER A 387 23.93 10.77 27.88
CA SER A 387 24.85 10.89 26.74
C SER A 387 24.14 11.44 25.49
N VAL A 388 24.88 11.83 24.45
CA VAL A 388 24.29 12.28 23.18
C VAL A 388 23.51 11.14 22.51
N ASN A 389 24.08 9.93 22.46
CA ASN A 389 23.44 8.75 21.89
C ASN A 389 22.13 8.41 22.61
N GLU A 390 22.15 8.34 23.95
CA GLU A 390 20.95 8.06 24.72
C GLU A 390 19.88 9.16 24.58
N TYR A 391 20.30 10.42 24.40
CA TYR A 391 19.39 11.53 24.10
C TYR A 391 18.74 11.37 22.72
N CYS A 392 19.51 11.13 21.66
CA CYS A 392 18.98 10.90 20.32
C CYS A 392 18.04 9.69 20.30
N MET A 393 18.45 8.59 20.95
CA MET A 393 17.67 7.36 21.03
C MET A 393 16.42 7.47 21.90
N SER A 394 16.27 8.51 22.72
CA SER A 394 15.01 8.75 23.43
C SER A 394 13.84 8.92 22.47
N CYS A 395 14.10 9.40 21.25
CA CYS A 395 13.11 9.56 20.19
C CYS A 395 13.29 8.54 19.06
N HIS A 396 14.53 8.31 18.61
CA HIS A 396 14.82 7.49 17.43
C HIS A 396 14.67 5.98 17.63
N LYS A 397 14.50 5.49 18.87
CA LYS A 397 14.14 4.08 19.11
C LYS A 397 12.72 3.72 18.65
N PHE A 398 11.85 4.72 18.49
CA PHE A 398 10.47 4.54 18.10
C PHE A 398 10.29 4.62 16.58
N ASN A 399 9.24 3.97 16.07
CA ASN A 399 8.93 4.00 14.63
C ASN A 399 8.24 5.31 14.22
N VAL A 400 9.01 6.40 14.22
CA VAL A 400 8.56 7.70 13.72
C VAL A 400 8.75 7.72 12.20
N VAL A 401 7.68 8.01 11.46
CA VAL A 401 7.71 8.04 9.99
C VAL A 401 7.55 9.47 9.49
N LYS A 402 8.50 9.94 8.68
CA LYS A 402 8.41 11.21 7.96
C LYS A 402 7.87 10.96 6.56
N LYS A 403 6.83 11.70 6.17
CA LYS A 403 6.33 11.71 4.80
C LYS A 403 7.08 12.77 3.99
N LEU A 404 7.69 12.37 2.88
CA LEU A 404 8.41 13.26 1.97
C LEU A 404 7.44 13.92 0.97
N PRO A 405 7.82 15.03 0.32
CA PRO A 405 7.00 15.67 -0.73
C PRO A 405 6.61 14.72 -1.88
N SER A 406 7.49 13.78 -2.22
CA SER A 406 7.21 12.65 -3.16
C SER A 406 6.16 11.66 -2.68
N LYS A 407 5.55 11.86 -1.50
CA LYS A 407 4.65 10.93 -0.79
C LYS A 407 5.32 9.67 -0.22
N GLU A 408 6.62 9.47 -0.48
CA GLU A 408 7.39 8.38 0.11
C GLU A 408 7.47 8.51 1.65
N LYS A 409 7.47 7.36 2.34
CA LYS A 409 7.58 7.27 3.80
C LYS A 409 9.01 6.90 4.19
N LEU A 410 9.67 7.73 5.00
CA LEU A 410 11.00 7.48 5.56
C LEU A 410 10.86 7.18 7.06
N SER A 411 11.28 5.99 7.48
CA SER A 411 11.35 5.66 8.91
C SER A 411 12.57 6.32 9.52
N MET A 412 12.40 6.90 10.71
CA MET A 412 13.45 7.49 11.53
C MET A 412 13.87 6.55 12.66
N LYS A 413 13.39 5.31 12.65
CA LYS A 413 13.73 4.31 13.65
C LYS A 413 15.19 3.91 13.49
N VAL A 414 15.92 3.91 14.59
CA VAL A 414 17.29 3.43 14.71
C VAL A 414 17.32 2.26 15.67
N ASP A 415 18.07 1.23 15.33
CA ASP A 415 18.34 0.07 16.16
C ASP A 415 19.79 0.11 16.60
N LEU A 416 20.03 0.25 17.92
CA LEU A 416 21.39 0.34 18.46
C LEU A 416 22.19 -0.94 18.23
N SER A 417 21.53 -2.11 18.25
CA SER A 417 22.21 -3.38 18.02
C SER A 417 22.87 -3.42 16.64
N GLN A 418 22.22 -2.82 15.63
CA GLN A 418 22.77 -2.75 14.28
C GLN A 418 24.04 -1.89 14.19
N ILE A 419 24.11 -0.82 14.99
CA ILE A 419 25.29 0.04 15.06
C ILE A 419 26.41 -0.67 15.82
N GLU A 420 26.10 -1.33 16.94
CA GLU A 420 27.06 -2.10 17.74
C GLU A 420 27.72 -3.25 16.96
N TYR A 421 27.00 -3.90 16.03
CA TYR A 421 27.57 -4.93 15.15
C TYR A 421 28.20 -4.37 13.86
N SER A 422 28.17 -3.06 13.65
CA SER A 422 28.77 -2.42 12.47
C SER A 422 30.25 -2.14 12.67
N VAL A 423 30.96 -1.84 11.57
CA VAL A 423 32.35 -1.35 11.66
C VAL A 423 32.48 0.01 12.35
N HIS A 424 31.35 0.68 12.60
CA HIS A 424 31.24 2.01 13.20
C HIS A 424 30.71 1.97 14.64
N ALA A 425 30.77 0.80 15.31
CA ALA A 425 30.28 0.62 16.68
C ALA A 425 30.85 1.60 17.71
N GLY A 426 32.07 2.11 17.47
CA GLY A 426 32.75 3.08 18.35
C GLY A 426 32.30 4.53 18.19
N PHE A 427 31.48 4.86 17.17
CA PHE A 427 31.08 6.25 16.89
C PHE A 427 29.81 6.67 17.65
N SER A 428 29.79 7.92 18.09
CA SER A 428 28.61 8.66 18.55
C SER A 428 27.69 9.00 17.37
N CYS A 429 26.39 9.19 17.63
CA CYS A 429 25.42 9.58 16.60
C CYS A 429 25.85 10.87 15.89
N THR A 430 26.46 11.80 16.62
CA THR A 430 26.91 13.11 16.11
C THR A 430 28.20 13.06 15.31
N ASP A 431 28.96 11.96 15.37
CA ASP A 431 30.16 11.80 14.55
C ASP A 431 29.77 11.64 13.07
N CYS A 432 28.63 10.99 12.82
CA CYS A 432 28.02 10.91 11.49
C CYS A 432 27.02 12.05 11.25
N HIS A 433 26.27 12.45 12.28
CA HIS A 433 25.27 13.52 12.20
C HIS A 433 25.79 14.83 12.78
N MET A 434 26.81 15.40 12.12
CA MET A 434 27.59 16.54 12.64
C MET A 434 26.77 17.81 12.91
N ASP A 435 25.69 18.04 12.16
CA ASP A 435 24.81 19.19 12.35
C ASP A 435 23.80 19.03 13.51
N PHE A 436 23.79 17.87 14.17
CA PHE A 436 22.88 17.59 15.27
C PHE A 436 23.60 17.69 16.60
N SER A 437 22.90 18.18 17.60
CA SER A 437 23.35 18.16 18.98
C SER A 437 22.17 17.95 19.92
N LYS A 438 22.43 18.02 21.22
CA LYS A 438 21.33 18.00 22.20
C LYS A 438 20.48 19.27 22.08
N ASP A 439 21.07 20.39 21.70
CA ASP A 439 20.44 21.72 21.67
C ASP A 439 19.91 22.09 20.29
N GLU A 440 20.51 21.55 19.22
CA GLU A 440 20.14 21.82 17.85
C GLU A 440 19.68 20.55 17.13
N HIS A 441 18.52 20.65 16.49
CA HIS A 441 17.94 19.56 15.72
C HIS A 441 17.43 20.10 14.38
N PRO A 442 18.31 20.29 13.38
CA PRO A 442 17.94 20.87 12.10
C PRO A 442 16.87 20.06 11.36
N VAL A 443 16.09 20.75 10.52
CA VAL A 443 15.01 20.13 9.73
C VAL A 443 15.36 20.18 8.26
N TYR A 444 15.84 19.05 7.72
CA TYR A 444 16.10 18.95 6.29
C TYR A 444 14.82 18.73 5.46
N LYS A 445 14.81 19.29 4.25
CA LYS A 445 13.76 19.13 3.25
C LYS A 445 14.33 18.42 2.02
N PHE A 446 14.09 17.12 1.92
CA PHE A 446 14.43 16.31 0.75
C PHE A 446 13.16 16.02 -0.06
N LYS A 447 13.24 15.96 -1.40
CA LYS A 447 12.10 15.67 -2.27
C LYS A 447 11.73 14.18 -2.21
N ASN A 448 12.72 13.28 -2.22
CA ASN A 448 12.56 11.82 -2.23
C ASN A 448 13.70 11.10 -1.49
N LYS A 449 13.55 9.79 -1.29
CA LYS A 449 14.52 8.93 -0.59
C LYS A 449 15.88 8.89 -1.27
N LYS A 450 15.92 8.89 -2.61
CA LYS A 450 17.17 8.84 -3.38
C LYS A 450 18.02 10.08 -3.15
N GLU A 451 17.40 11.26 -3.18
CA GLU A 451 18.07 12.52 -2.86
C GLU A 451 18.62 12.50 -1.43
N TYR A 452 17.82 11.98 -0.48
CA TYR A 452 18.25 11.79 0.90
C TYR A 452 19.49 10.88 1.01
N THR A 453 19.46 9.67 0.44
CA THR A 453 20.58 8.71 0.58
C THR A 453 21.85 9.15 -0.14
N VAL A 454 21.73 9.78 -1.31
CA VAL A 454 22.88 10.31 -2.06
C VAL A 454 23.53 11.48 -1.32
N ASN A 455 22.74 12.41 -0.81
CA ASN A 455 23.26 13.55 -0.05
C ASN A 455 23.92 13.09 1.26
N LEU A 456 23.27 12.16 1.98
CA LEU A 456 23.83 11.53 3.18
C LEU A 456 25.18 10.86 2.89
N SER A 457 25.25 10.06 1.83
CA SER A 457 26.48 9.33 1.47
C SER A 457 27.63 10.28 1.12
N ARG A 458 27.34 11.40 0.44
CA ARG A 458 28.38 12.37 0.04
C ARG A 458 28.84 13.26 1.18
N ASN A 459 27.94 13.72 2.04
CA ASN A 459 28.27 14.70 3.08
C ASN A 459 28.72 14.08 4.41
N ILE A 460 28.44 12.79 4.63
CA ILE A 460 28.80 12.10 5.87
C ILE A 460 29.91 11.09 5.63
N CYS A 461 29.70 10.15 4.70
CA CYS A 461 30.66 9.06 4.52
C CYS A 461 31.97 9.56 3.90
N GLN A 462 31.90 10.49 2.94
CA GLN A 462 33.11 10.98 2.24
C GLN A 462 33.94 11.98 3.07
N THR A 463 33.44 12.43 4.22
CA THR A 463 34.23 13.20 5.18
C THR A 463 35.38 12.37 5.75
N CYS A 464 35.18 11.05 5.88
CA CYS A 464 36.19 10.11 6.36
C CYS A 464 36.67 9.11 5.29
N HIS A 465 35.86 8.82 4.26
CA HIS A 465 36.20 7.92 3.15
C HIS A 465 36.43 8.70 1.86
N THR A 466 37.67 9.12 1.66
CA THR A 466 38.02 10.07 0.59
C THR A 466 37.99 9.43 -0.79
N ASP A 467 37.82 10.26 -1.82
CA ASP A 467 37.92 9.81 -3.21
C ASP A 467 39.28 9.18 -3.55
N GLU A 468 40.35 9.55 -2.83
CA GLU A 468 41.70 9.02 -3.02
C GLU A 468 41.80 7.56 -2.56
N GLU A 469 41.27 7.25 -1.36
CA GLU A 469 41.17 5.87 -0.86
C GLU A 469 40.28 5.01 -1.76
N LEU A 470 39.17 5.57 -2.27
CA LEU A 470 38.27 4.83 -3.15
C LEU A 470 38.91 4.49 -4.51
N LYS A 471 39.88 5.27 -4.99
CA LYS A 471 40.56 5.03 -6.28
C LYS A 471 41.48 3.82 -6.27
N GLU A 472 41.87 3.30 -5.10
CA GLU A 472 42.59 2.02 -5.00
C GLU A 472 41.83 0.88 -5.70
N ASN A 473 40.49 0.96 -5.70
CA ASN A 473 39.63 0.10 -6.49
C ASN A 473 38.85 0.93 -7.51
N SER A 474 39.31 0.92 -8.76
CA SER A 474 38.70 1.69 -9.86
C SER A 474 37.19 1.44 -10.06
N VAL A 475 36.70 0.25 -9.72
CA VAL A 475 35.28 -0.10 -9.78
C VAL A 475 34.53 0.55 -8.63
N HIS A 476 35.05 0.45 -7.41
CA HIS A 476 34.43 1.06 -6.22
C HIS A 476 34.34 2.59 -6.39
N TYR A 477 35.40 3.24 -6.85
CA TYR A 477 35.38 4.66 -7.20
C TYR A 477 34.34 5.01 -8.27
N SER A 478 34.24 4.20 -9.34
CA SER A 478 33.25 4.44 -10.40
C SER A 478 31.81 4.29 -9.90
N ILE A 479 31.56 3.30 -9.02
CA ILE A 479 30.24 3.07 -8.42
C ILE A 479 29.88 4.20 -7.46
N SER A 480 30.80 4.73 -6.66
CA SER A 480 30.53 5.81 -5.69
C SER A 480 30.04 7.11 -6.36
N LYS A 481 30.35 7.32 -7.63
CA LYS A 481 29.84 8.47 -8.39
C LYS A 481 28.36 8.34 -8.79
N THR A 482 27.84 7.11 -8.85
CA THR A 482 26.51 6.82 -9.41
C THR A 482 25.54 6.21 -8.40
N ALA A 483 26.03 5.40 -7.46
CA ALA A 483 25.26 4.75 -6.40
C ALA A 483 25.57 5.40 -5.04
N SER A 484 24.64 5.27 -4.09
CA SER A 484 24.85 5.74 -2.72
C SER A 484 25.57 4.68 -1.89
N CYS A 485 26.48 5.08 -1.00
CA CYS A 485 27.22 4.17 -0.13
C CYS A 485 26.27 3.28 0.71
N VAL A 486 25.15 3.87 1.14
CA VAL A 486 24.13 3.23 1.97
C VAL A 486 23.43 2.05 1.27
N GLU A 487 23.31 2.06 -0.05
CA GLU A 487 22.66 0.97 -0.80
C GLU A 487 23.44 -0.35 -0.70
N CYS A 488 24.76 -0.28 -0.53
CA CYS A 488 25.63 -1.45 -0.45
C CYS A 488 26.13 -1.70 0.97
N HIS A 489 26.57 -0.66 1.67
CA HIS A 489 27.17 -0.78 2.99
C HIS A 489 26.15 -0.70 4.13
N GLY A 490 24.93 -0.22 3.88
CA GLY A 490 23.97 0.09 4.94
C GLY A 490 24.21 1.46 5.57
N ALA A 491 23.24 1.95 6.35
CA ALA A 491 23.29 3.28 6.98
C ALA A 491 23.73 3.20 8.45
N HIS A 492 22.92 2.55 9.28
CA HIS A 492 23.20 2.34 10.71
C HIS A 492 23.73 0.93 11.01
N ASN A 493 23.87 0.10 9.96
CA ASN A 493 24.45 -1.24 10.01
C ASN A 493 25.63 -1.33 9.04
N VAL A 494 26.50 -0.32 9.08
CA VAL A 494 27.59 -0.15 8.10
C VAL A 494 28.46 -1.40 8.04
N LYS A 495 28.51 -2.02 6.87
CA LYS A 495 29.29 -3.23 6.58
C LYS A 495 30.70 -2.86 6.11
N PRO A 496 31.71 -3.68 6.42
CA PRO A 496 33.07 -3.46 5.94
C PRO A 496 33.13 -3.45 4.41
N ALA A 497 34.00 -2.61 3.85
CA ALA A 497 34.26 -2.58 2.41
C ALA A 497 35.12 -3.75 1.93
N LYS A 498 35.97 -4.28 2.82
CA LYS A 498 36.82 -5.43 2.53
C LYS A 498 36.12 -6.73 2.92
N LEU A 499 36.03 -7.66 1.98
CA LEU A 499 35.53 -9.01 2.26
C LEU A 499 36.56 -9.82 3.07
N PRO A 500 36.13 -10.77 3.92
CA PRO A 500 37.01 -11.66 4.64
C PRO A 500 37.95 -12.45 3.71
N ALA A 501 39.12 -12.86 4.22
CA ALA A 501 40.03 -13.73 3.48
C ALA A 501 39.41 -15.14 3.32
N GLY A 502 39.56 -15.76 2.14
CA GLY A 502 39.07 -17.11 1.86
C GLY A 502 37.66 -17.22 1.25
N VAL A 503 37.00 -16.08 0.98
CA VAL A 503 35.70 -16.04 0.30
C VAL A 503 35.80 -16.59 -1.13
N SER A 504 34.83 -17.40 -1.54
CA SER A 504 34.82 -17.98 -2.89
C SER A 504 34.64 -16.90 -3.96
N GLU A 505 35.08 -17.18 -5.19
CA GLU A 505 34.93 -16.23 -6.32
C GLU A 505 33.46 -15.84 -6.54
N LYS A 506 32.55 -16.81 -6.41
CA LYS A 506 31.10 -16.59 -6.51
C LYS A 506 30.62 -15.60 -5.45
N GLU A 507 30.94 -15.83 -4.18
CA GLU A 507 30.55 -14.94 -3.08
C GLU A 507 31.14 -13.54 -3.24
N TYR A 508 32.39 -13.45 -3.74
CA TYR A 508 33.03 -12.18 -4.05
C TYR A 508 32.29 -11.40 -5.15
N CYS A 509 31.99 -12.03 -6.28
CA CYS A 509 31.26 -11.36 -7.36
C CYS A 509 29.84 -10.96 -6.91
N MET A 510 29.17 -11.86 -6.19
CA MET A 510 27.79 -11.65 -5.72
C MET A 510 27.68 -10.61 -4.60
N SER A 511 28.76 -10.28 -3.88
CA SER A 511 28.71 -9.21 -2.86
C SER A 511 28.32 -7.86 -3.46
N CYS A 512 28.65 -7.63 -4.74
CA CYS A 512 28.26 -6.44 -5.49
C CYS A 512 27.11 -6.74 -6.45
N HIS A 513 27.20 -7.82 -7.22
CA HIS A 513 26.27 -8.10 -8.32
C HIS A 513 24.90 -8.63 -7.86
N SER A 514 24.72 -9.06 -6.61
CA SER A 514 23.37 -9.32 -6.08
C SER A 514 22.54 -8.04 -5.91
N GLY A 515 23.21 -6.88 -5.80
CA GLY A 515 22.59 -5.57 -5.66
C GLY A 515 22.06 -5.00 -6.98
N ALA A 516 21.21 -3.96 -6.88
CA ALA A 516 20.61 -3.28 -8.04
C ALA A 516 21.60 -2.31 -8.72
N LEU A 517 22.74 -2.84 -9.19
CA LEU A 517 23.75 -2.07 -9.91
C LEU A 517 23.31 -1.84 -11.36
N THR A 518 23.64 -0.67 -11.92
CA THR A 518 23.37 -0.34 -13.32
C THR A 518 24.59 0.30 -13.99
N LYS A 519 24.81 -0.05 -15.25
CA LYS A 519 25.83 0.57 -16.10
C LYS A 519 25.15 1.41 -17.18
N LYS A 520 25.53 2.69 -17.26
CA LYS A 520 25.13 3.57 -18.36
C LYS A 520 26.09 3.37 -19.53
N MET A 521 25.57 3.15 -20.74
CA MET A 521 26.30 3.10 -22.00
C MET A 521 26.52 4.52 -22.55
N GLU A 522 27.40 4.68 -23.54
CA GLU A 522 27.72 6.01 -24.11
C GLU A 522 26.50 6.66 -24.79
N ASN A 523 25.65 5.85 -25.44
CA ASN A 523 24.38 6.31 -26.02
C ASN A 523 23.27 6.60 -24.98
N GLY A 524 23.55 6.42 -23.68
CA GLY A 524 22.61 6.69 -22.60
C GLY A 524 21.76 5.51 -22.15
N GLU A 525 21.80 4.38 -22.85
CA GLU A 525 21.13 3.14 -22.43
C GLU A 525 21.64 2.68 -21.05
N LYS A 526 20.80 1.97 -20.30
CA LYS A 526 21.15 1.46 -18.97
C LYS A 526 21.03 -0.06 -18.95
N LEU A 527 22.14 -0.74 -18.69
CA LEU A 527 22.19 -2.17 -18.48
C LEU A 527 22.15 -2.46 -16.98
N SER A 528 21.23 -3.32 -16.54
CA SER A 528 21.27 -3.89 -15.19
C SER A 528 22.48 -4.81 -15.07
N LEU A 529 23.27 -4.61 -14.01
CA LEU A 529 24.35 -5.51 -13.63
C LEU A 529 23.94 -6.45 -12.49
N LYS A 530 22.67 -6.39 -12.07
CA LYS A 530 22.12 -7.29 -11.06
C LYS A 530 22.10 -8.71 -11.61
N VAL A 531 22.61 -9.63 -10.82
CA VAL A 531 22.63 -11.07 -11.07
C VAL A 531 21.75 -11.73 -10.03
N ASP A 532 20.83 -12.57 -10.49
CA ASP A 532 20.05 -13.43 -9.63
C ASP A 532 20.76 -14.78 -9.50
N GLU A 533 21.15 -15.13 -8.28
CA GLU A 533 21.87 -16.37 -8.00
C GLU A 533 21.05 -17.59 -8.42
N SER A 534 19.72 -17.53 -8.26
CA SER A 534 18.84 -18.63 -8.63
C SER A 534 18.88 -18.92 -10.12
N GLN A 535 19.04 -17.90 -10.98
CA GLN A 535 19.14 -18.09 -12.42
C GLN A 535 20.43 -18.83 -12.80
N ILE A 536 21.54 -18.53 -12.12
CA ILE A 536 22.81 -19.22 -12.35
C ILE A 536 22.72 -20.68 -11.91
N LEU A 537 22.12 -20.95 -10.75
CA LEU A 537 22.01 -22.31 -10.21
C LEU A 537 21.20 -23.25 -11.11
N HIS A 538 20.16 -22.73 -11.79
CA HIS A 538 19.34 -23.50 -12.73
C HIS A 538 19.86 -23.46 -14.18
N SER A 539 20.95 -22.74 -14.43
CA SER A 539 21.60 -22.68 -15.73
C SER A 539 22.35 -23.97 -16.02
N VAL A 540 22.43 -24.36 -17.30
CA VAL A 540 23.33 -25.43 -17.76
C VAL A 540 24.80 -25.13 -17.47
N HIS A 541 25.12 -23.85 -17.26
CA HIS A 541 26.44 -23.36 -16.88
C HIS A 541 26.63 -23.19 -15.36
N GLY A 542 25.67 -23.62 -14.51
CA GLY A 542 25.69 -23.35 -13.07
C GLY A 542 26.88 -23.92 -12.28
N LYS A 543 27.66 -24.82 -12.89
CA LYS A 543 28.91 -25.36 -12.33
C LYS A 543 30.16 -24.57 -12.71
N LEU A 544 30.07 -23.63 -13.65
CA LEU A 544 31.18 -22.78 -14.07
C LEU A 544 31.41 -21.64 -13.07
N LYS A 545 32.66 -21.20 -12.94
CA LYS A 545 33.03 -19.99 -12.22
C LYS A 545 32.66 -18.76 -13.04
N CYS A 546 32.51 -17.62 -12.37
CA CYS A 546 32.19 -16.36 -13.03
C CYS A 546 33.26 -16.00 -14.09
N SER A 547 34.54 -16.20 -13.75
CA SER A 547 35.71 -15.93 -14.58
C SER A 547 35.87 -16.86 -15.79
N ASP A 548 35.22 -18.02 -15.80
CA ASP A 548 35.21 -18.93 -16.95
C ASP A 548 34.53 -18.26 -18.17
N CYS A 549 33.46 -17.49 -17.90
CA CYS A 549 32.76 -16.69 -18.91
C CYS A 549 33.28 -15.25 -18.93
N HIS A 550 33.45 -14.61 -17.77
CA HIS A 550 33.97 -13.25 -17.65
C HIS A 550 35.50 -13.23 -17.68
N LYS A 551 36.10 -13.63 -18.81
CA LYS A 551 37.55 -13.62 -18.99
C LYS A 551 38.15 -12.23 -18.76
N GLY A 552 39.19 -12.17 -17.92
CA GLY A 552 39.86 -10.93 -17.49
C GLY A 552 39.27 -10.30 -16.22
N TYR A 553 38.21 -10.89 -15.66
CA TYR A 553 37.65 -10.53 -14.36
C TYR A 553 38.04 -11.58 -13.31
N SER A 554 38.37 -11.12 -12.10
CA SER A 554 38.74 -11.96 -10.96
C SER A 554 38.56 -11.18 -9.65
N THR A 555 38.87 -11.82 -8.53
CA THR A 555 38.90 -11.16 -7.22
C THR A 555 40.00 -10.08 -7.09
N LYS A 556 40.98 -10.07 -8.00
CA LYS A 556 42.12 -9.12 -7.99
C LYS A 556 42.09 -8.11 -9.14
N SER A 557 41.44 -8.45 -10.24
CA SER A 557 41.39 -7.64 -11.46
C SER A 557 39.96 -7.52 -11.94
N HIS A 558 39.47 -6.28 -12.02
CA HIS A 558 38.11 -6.00 -12.48
C HIS A 558 38.09 -4.74 -13.38
N PRO A 559 38.47 -4.85 -14.67
CA PRO A 559 38.64 -3.71 -15.54
C PRO A 559 37.31 -3.00 -15.85
N VAL A 560 37.31 -1.66 -15.77
CA VAL A 560 36.16 -0.84 -16.18
C VAL A 560 36.21 -0.64 -17.70
N ARG A 561 35.30 -1.29 -18.43
CA ARG A 561 35.17 -1.17 -19.89
C ARG A 561 34.02 -0.23 -20.27
N SER A 562 34.12 0.48 -21.40
CA SER A 562 33.03 1.27 -22.00
C SER A 562 32.50 0.59 -23.27
N PHE A 563 31.21 0.79 -23.56
CA PHE A 563 30.53 0.30 -24.76
C PHE A 563 29.59 1.39 -25.28
N LYS A 564 29.45 1.51 -26.60
CA LYS A 564 28.58 2.51 -27.23
C LYS A 564 27.11 2.25 -26.92
N SER A 565 26.70 0.98 -26.93
CA SER A 565 25.32 0.53 -26.72
C SER A 565 25.23 -0.87 -26.11
N ILE A 566 24.04 -1.26 -25.64
CA ILE A 566 23.75 -2.63 -25.18
C ILE A 566 23.95 -3.64 -26.32
N LEU A 567 23.59 -3.27 -27.56
CA LEU A 567 23.79 -4.12 -28.73
C LEU A 567 25.28 -4.43 -28.97
N GLU A 568 26.15 -3.42 -28.85
CA GLU A 568 27.60 -3.64 -28.99
C GLU A 568 28.14 -4.58 -27.89
N TYR A 569 27.69 -4.38 -26.64
CA TYR A 569 28.04 -5.25 -25.52
C TYR A 569 27.67 -6.72 -25.80
N ARG A 570 26.42 -6.96 -26.26
CA ARG A 570 25.91 -8.31 -26.55
C ARG A 570 26.63 -8.98 -27.73
N SER A 571 26.95 -8.20 -28.76
CA SER A 571 27.74 -8.69 -29.91
C SER A 571 29.14 -9.14 -29.48
N LYS A 572 29.82 -8.35 -28.64
CA LYS A 572 31.14 -8.73 -28.08
C LYS A 572 31.07 -9.93 -27.13
N ALA A 573 29.95 -10.10 -26.42
CA ALA A 573 29.74 -11.24 -25.54
C ALA A 573 29.68 -12.59 -26.29
N GLN A 574 29.39 -12.60 -27.60
CA GLN A 574 29.39 -13.83 -28.41
C GLN A 574 30.77 -14.52 -28.45
N GLU A 575 31.86 -13.75 -28.42
CA GLU A 575 33.22 -14.29 -28.36
C GLU A 575 33.48 -15.09 -27.08
N VAL A 576 32.72 -14.82 -26.00
CA VAL A 576 32.77 -15.63 -24.78
C VAL A 576 32.23 -17.02 -25.06
N CYS A 577 31.03 -17.11 -25.65
CA CYS A 577 30.39 -18.39 -25.98
C CYS A 577 31.23 -19.21 -26.96
N LYS A 578 31.89 -18.55 -27.94
CA LYS A 578 32.75 -19.19 -28.94
C LYS A 578 33.88 -20.03 -28.34
N ASN A 579 34.34 -19.71 -27.12
CA ASN A 579 35.38 -20.51 -26.46
C ASN A 579 34.97 -21.98 -26.24
N CYS A 580 33.66 -22.25 -26.11
CA CYS A 580 33.13 -23.60 -25.94
C CYS A 580 32.14 -24.01 -27.04
N HIS A 581 31.45 -23.06 -27.68
CA HIS A 581 30.41 -23.26 -28.70
C HIS A 581 30.86 -22.78 -30.09
N ALA A 582 32.08 -23.13 -30.49
CA ALA A 582 32.67 -22.65 -31.73
C ALA A 582 31.83 -23.01 -32.98
N LYS A 583 31.25 -24.21 -33.00
CA LYS A 583 30.40 -24.69 -34.10
C LYS A 583 29.12 -23.87 -34.22
N GLU A 584 28.38 -23.73 -33.13
CA GLU A 584 27.10 -23.01 -33.11
C GLU A 584 27.30 -21.52 -33.45
N VAL A 585 28.39 -20.92 -32.96
CA VAL A 585 28.76 -19.55 -33.33
C VAL A 585 29.08 -19.45 -34.83
N SER A 586 29.79 -20.42 -35.41
CA SER A 586 30.05 -20.47 -36.85
C SER A 586 28.76 -20.59 -37.66
N GLU A 587 27.82 -21.45 -37.22
CA GLU A 587 26.52 -21.63 -37.87
C GLU A 587 25.67 -20.35 -37.81
N TYR A 588 25.56 -19.73 -36.62
CA TYR A 588 24.88 -18.45 -36.45
C TYR A 588 25.49 -17.36 -37.33
N ASN A 589 26.83 -17.31 -37.44
CA ASN A 589 27.50 -16.33 -38.27
C ASN A 589 27.16 -16.45 -39.77
N SER A 590 26.77 -17.64 -40.22
CA SER A 590 26.29 -17.90 -41.59
C SER A 590 24.79 -17.69 -41.78
N SER A 591 24.05 -17.31 -40.74
CA SER A 591 22.58 -17.18 -40.77
C SER A 591 22.11 -15.79 -41.22
N ILE A 592 20.85 -15.72 -41.68
CA ILE A 592 20.19 -14.45 -41.99
C ILE A 592 20.04 -13.55 -40.76
N HIS A 593 19.87 -14.14 -39.57
CA HIS A 593 19.78 -13.39 -38.31
C HIS A 593 21.08 -12.62 -38.03
N ARG A 594 22.25 -13.23 -38.27
CA ARG A 594 23.54 -12.52 -38.14
C ARG A 594 23.65 -11.39 -39.17
N ALA A 595 23.32 -11.66 -40.43
CA ALA A 595 23.43 -10.67 -41.50
C ALA A 595 22.61 -9.42 -41.17
N LEU A 596 21.38 -9.59 -40.65
CA LEU A 596 20.53 -8.49 -40.21
C LEU A 596 21.04 -7.81 -38.92
N ALA A 597 21.57 -8.56 -37.96
CA ALA A 597 22.10 -8.01 -36.71
C ALA A 597 23.31 -7.09 -36.94
N LEU A 598 24.20 -7.42 -37.89
CA LEU A 598 25.36 -6.59 -38.25
C LEU A 598 24.95 -5.21 -38.80
N LYS A 599 23.80 -5.13 -39.47
CA LYS A 599 23.24 -3.89 -40.01
C LYS A 599 22.48 -3.04 -38.99
N ARG A 600 22.52 -3.41 -37.71
CA ARG A 600 21.82 -2.73 -36.62
C ARG A 600 20.30 -2.67 -36.81
N TYR A 601 19.72 -3.66 -37.50
CA TYR A 601 18.28 -3.89 -37.39
C TYR A 601 18.01 -4.35 -35.96
N SER A 602 17.36 -3.49 -35.17
CA SER A 602 17.17 -3.67 -33.72
C SER A 602 16.36 -4.93 -33.36
N GLU A 603 15.66 -5.51 -34.32
CA GLU A 603 14.81 -6.69 -34.14
C GLU A 603 15.54 -8.02 -34.43
N ALA A 604 16.75 -7.98 -35.01
CA ALA A 604 17.48 -9.20 -35.34
C ALA A 604 18.01 -9.87 -34.06
N PRO A 605 17.71 -11.17 -33.83
CA PRO A 605 18.09 -11.84 -32.59
C PRO A 605 19.59 -12.16 -32.59
N ASP A 606 20.25 -11.92 -31.46
CA ASP A 606 21.57 -12.45 -31.09
C ASP A 606 21.47 -13.63 -30.12
N CYS A 607 22.62 -14.24 -29.80
CA CYS A 607 22.71 -15.39 -28.89
C CYS A 607 22.06 -15.12 -27.52
N LEU A 608 22.22 -13.91 -26.97
CA LEU A 608 21.72 -13.55 -25.65
C LEU A 608 20.21 -13.22 -25.66
N SER A 609 19.64 -12.84 -26.80
CA SER A 609 18.17 -12.72 -26.93
C SER A 609 17.48 -14.07 -26.95
N CYS A 610 18.13 -15.08 -27.54
CA CYS A 610 17.57 -16.41 -27.62
C CYS A 610 17.84 -17.22 -26.34
N HIS A 611 19.08 -17.20 -25.84
CA HIS A 611 19.48 -18.03 -24.69
C HIS A 611 19.41 -17.33 -23.33
N GLY A 612 19.29 -16.00 -23.30
CA GLY A 612 19.43 -15.21 -22.07
C GLY A 612 20.88 -15.00 -21.64
N TYR A 613 21.08 -14.43 -20.44
CA TYR A 613 22.40 -14.10 -19.90
C TYR A 613 22.91 -15.17 -18.92
N HIS A 614 22.40 -15.17 -17.69
CA HIS A 614 22.87 -16.02 -16.60
C HIS A 614 22.00 -17.27 -16.36
N GLY A 615 20.76 -17.26 -16.85
CA GLY A 615 19.80 -18.38 -16.74
C GLY A 615 19.66 -19.17 -18.04
N VAL A 616 20.79 -19.59 -18.63
CA VAL A 616 20.78 -20.34 -19.90
C VAL A 616 20.27 -21.76 -19.67
N SER A 617 19.13 -22.09 -20.26
CA SER A 617 18.53 -23.42 -20.17
C SER A 617 18.92 -24.32 -21.36
N ARG A 618 18.78 -25.64 -21.18
CA ARG A 618 18.97 -26.60 -22.28
C ARG A 618 17.72 -26.60 -23.17
N ILE A 619 17.80 -25.89 -24.28
CA ILE A 619 16.66 -25.72 -25.20
C ILE A 619 16.47 -26.95 -26.09
N SER A 620 17.53 -27.69 -26.42
CA SER A 620 17.50 -28.80 -27.39
C SER A 620 16.52 -29.93 -27.06
N THR A 621 16.17 -30.10 -25.78
CA THR A 621 15.29 -31.18 -25.29
C THR A 621 13.90 -30.69 -24.90
N ASP A 622 13.61 -29.39 -25.05
CA ASP A 622 12.34 -28.78 -24.70
C ASP A 622 11.71 -28.20 -25.96
N ASP A 623 10.78 -28.96 -26.54
CA ASP A 623 10.12 -28.57 -27.79
C ASP A 623 9.24 -27.32 -27.63
N ILE A 624 8.68 -27.08 -26.43
CA ILE A 624 7.91 -25.88 -26.13
C ILE A 624 8.84 -24.66 -26.14
N ALA A 625 10.00 -24.76 -25.50
CA ALA A 625 11.01 -23.70 -25.54
C ALA A 625 11.51 -23.45 -26.97
N ARG A 626 11.81 -24.52 -27.73
CA ARG A 626 12.26 -24.41 -29.13
C ARG A 626 11.23 -23.74 -30.03
N TYR A 627 9.95 -24.05 -29.85
CA TYR A 627 8.85 -23.43 -30.57
C TYR A 627 8.72 -21.95 -30.21
N ASN A 628 8.69 -21.64 -28.90
CA ASN A 628 8.48 -20.29 -28.39
C ASN A 628 9.57 -19.29 -28.83
N LEU A 629 10.82 -19.75 -28.98
CA LEU A 629 11.93 -18.92 -29.46
C LEU A 629 11.67 -18.28 -30.83
N CYS A 630 11.03 -19.02 -31.73
CA CYS A 630 10.73 -18.52 -33.07
C CYS A 630 9.44 -17.71 -33.07
N SER A 631 8.39 -18.22 -32.41
CA SER A 631 7.06 -17.61 -32.44
C SER A 631 6.98 -16.26 -31.72
N SER A 632 7.90 -15.97 -30.79
CA SER A 632 7.95 -14.68 -30.10
C SER A 632 8.24 -13.50 -31.05
N CYS A 633 8.90 -13.77 -32.17
CA CYS A 633 9.22 -12.77 -33.19
C CYS A 633 8.46 -13.01 -34.51
N HIS A 634 8.19 -14.27 -34.86
CA HIS A 634 7.54 -14.67 -36.12
C HIS A 634 6.06 -15.02 -35.94
N SER A 635 5.25 -14.05 -35.51
CA SER A 635 3.84 -14.29 -35.19
C SER A 635 3.00 -14.71 -36.40
N LYS A 636 3.22 -14.09 -37.58
CA LYS A 636 2.44 -14.37 -38.79
C LYS A 636 2.68 -15.77 -39.33
N GLU A 637 3.93 -16.20 -39.38
CA GLU A 637 4.32 -17.54 -39.77
C GLU A 637 3.80 -18.56 -38.75
N ASN A 638 3.85 -18.22 -37.46
CA ASN A 638 3.34 -19.06 -36.39
C ASN A 638 1.82 -19.30 -36.49
N ASP A 639 1.04 -18.28 -36.79
CA ASP A 639 -0.41 -18.42 -36.95
C ASP A 639 -0.76 -19.35 -38.11
N SER A 640 0.05 -19.34 -39.18
CA SER A 640 -0.12 -20.29 -40.29
C SER A 640 0.34 -21.70 -39.91
N PHE A 641 1.44 -21.84 -39.15
CA PHE A 641 1.89 -23.13 -38.66
C PHE A 641 0.85 -23.81 -37.75
N LYS A 642 0.10 -23.04 -36.95
CA LYS A 642 -0.98 -23.54 -36.09
C LYS A 642 -2.11 -24.24 -36.85
N GLU A 643 -2.32 -23.89 -38.11
CA GLU A 643 -3.31 -24.54 -38.97
C GLU A 643 -2.82 -25.89 -39.52
N SER A 644 -1.55 -26.24 -39.30
CA SER A 644 -0.94 -27.45 -39.85
C SER A 644 -1.20 -28.70 -39.02
N ILE A 645 -1.12 -29.85 -39.69
CA ILE A 645 -1.13 -31.16 -39.03
C ILE A 645 0.08 -31.37 -38.12
N HIS A 646 1.20 -30.70 -38.40
CA HIS A 646 2.41 -30.75 -37.59
C HIS A 646 2.23 -30.02 -36.26
N TYR A 647 1.62 -28.82 -36.27
CA TYR A 647 1.29 -28.14 -35.03
C TYR A 647 0.28 -28.94 -34.21
N LYS A 648 -0.74 -29.54 -34.85
CA LYS A 648 -1.67 -30.43 -34.14
C LYS A 648 -0.94 -31.59 -33.46
N ALA A 649 0.04 -32.21 -34.13
CA ALA A 649 0.85 -33.26 -33.52
C ALA A 649 1.69 -32.75 -32.34
N PHE A 650 2.26 -31.55 -32.47
CA PHE A 650 3.01 -30.88 -31.41
C PHE A 650 2.14 -30.53 -30.19
N GLU A 651 0.95 -29.97 -30.42
CA GLU A 651 -0.03 -29.63 -29.38
C GLU A 651 -0.55 -30.87 -28.63
N GLU A 652 -0.73 -31.98 -29.36
CA GLU A 652 -1.08 -33.28 -28.78
C GLU A 652 0.11 -33.95 -28.03
N GLY A 653 1.30 -33.34 -28.03
CA GLY A 653 2.49 -33.86 -27.36
C GLY A 653 3.05 -35.14 -27.99
N LYS A 654 2.83 -35.37 -29.29
CA LYS A 654 3.35 -36.55 -29.97
C LYS A 654 4.87 -36.50 -30.06
N GLU A 655 5.51 -37.60 -29.70
CA GLU A 655 6.96 -37.75 -29.83
C GLU A 655 7.38 -37.57 -31.30
N GLY A 656 8.42 -36.77 -31.52
CA GLY A 656 8.93 -36.47 -32.86
C GLY A 656 8.11 -35.43 -33.65
N ALA A 657 7.13 -34.76 -33.04
CA ALA A 657 6.41 -33.67 -33.69
C ALA A 657 7.37 -32.50 -34.04
N PRO A 658 7.41 -32.04 -35.30
CA PRO A 658 8.38 -31.02 -35.69
C PRO A 658 7.92 -29.63 -35.27
N VAL A 659 8.83 -28.85 -34.70
CA VAL A 659 8.70 -27.39 -34.49
C VAL A 659 9.49 -26.60 -35.54
N CYS A 660 9.36 -25.27 -35.56
CA CYS A 660 9.99 -24.38 -36.56
C CYS A 660 11.49 -24.67 -36.80
N SER A 661 12.25 -24.85 -35.73
CA SER A 661 13.71 -25.14 -35.80
C SER A 661 14.04 -26.51 -36.37
N SER A 662 13.08 -27.45 -36.43
CA SER A 662 13.26 -28.76 -37.05
C SER A 662 13.33 -28.65 -38.57
N CYS A 663 12.62 -27.68 -39.16
CA CYS A 663 12.62 -27.44 -40.60
C CYS A 663 13.63 -26.38 -41.03
N HIS A 664 13.78 -25.30 -40.24
CA HIS A 664 14.61 -24.15 -40.59
C HIS A 664 16.02 -24.17 -39.96
N GLY A 665 16.30 -25.10 -39.05
CA GLY A 665 17.46 -25.05 -38.18
C GLY A 665 17.30 -24.06 -37.02
N ALA A 666 18.15 -24.18 -36.00
CA ALA A 666 18.14 -23.29 -34.83
C ALA A 666 19.18 -22.16 -34.95
N HIS A 667 20.43 -22.52 -35.27
CA HIS A 667 21.54 -21.57 -35.42
C HIS A 667 21.81 -21.21 -36.88
N LYS A 668 21.75 -22.19 -37.80
CA LYS A 668 21.96 -21.99 -39.24
C LYS A 668 20.65 -21.67 -39.97
N VAL A 669 19.98 -20.58 -39.59
CA VAL A 669 18.73 -20.15 -40.23
C VAL A 669 19.03 -19.45 -41.56
N LEU A 670 18.56 -20.02 -42.66
CA LEU A 670 18.74 -19.49 -44.02
C LEU A 670 17.41 -18.98 -44.60
N PRO A 671 17.43 -18.01 -45.54
CA PRO A 671 16.25 -17.61 -46.28
C PRO A 671 15.68 -18.78 -47.08
N THR A 672 14.34 -18.88 -47.19
CA THR A 672 13.65 -19.98 -47.90
C THR A 672 14.01 -20.09 -49.38
N SER A 673 14.52 -19.02 -49.99
CA SER A 673 14.94 -19.02 -51.39
C SER A 673 16.25 -19.76 -51.63
N ILE A 674 17.07 -19.89 -50.58
CA ILE A 674 18.39 -20.55 -50.61
C ILE A 674 18.37 -21.86 -49.81
N ALA A 675 17.54 -21.94 -48.77
CA ALA A 675 17.43 -23.12 -47.91
C ALA A 675 16.88 -24.33 -48.67
N ASN A 676 17.55 -25.49 -48.54
CA ASN A 676 17.02 -26.75 -49.07
C ASN A 676 16.00 -27.37 -48.10
N LEU A 677 14.75 -26.90 -48.17
CA LEU A 677 13.68 -27.37 -47.28
C LEU A 677 13.22 -28.81 -47.57
N LYS A 678 13.52 -29.36 -48.76
CA LYS A 678 13.23 -30.76 -49.10
C LYS A 678 13.90 -31.70 -48.11
N ASP A 679 15.19 -31.49 -47.85
CA ASP A 679 15.97 -32.34 -46.94
C ASP A 679 15.43 -32.28 -45.51
N SER A 680 14.93 -31.11 -45.10
CA SER A 680 14.25 -30.95 -43.81
C SER A 680 13.01 -31.82 -43.69
N CYS A 681 12.17 -31.90 -44.72
CA CYS A 681 11.01 -32.81 -44.74
C CYS A 681 11.47 -34.27 -44.69
N ILE A 682 12.47 -34.64 -45.49
CA ILE A 682 12.97 -36.03 -45.60
C ILE A 682 13.65 -36.49 -44.31
N SER A 683 14.25 -35.57 -43.53
CA SER A 683 14.88 -35.89 -42.24
C SER A 683 13.92 -36.59 -41.27
N CYS A 684 12.63 -36.22 -41.30
CA CYS A 684 11.57 -36.85 -40.52
C CYS A 684 10.73 -37.84 -41.35
N HIS A 685 10.63 -37.64 -42.67
CA HIS A 685 9.90 -38.50 -43.60
C HIS A 685 10.83 -39.31 -44.52
N SER A 686 11.72 -40.10 -43.92
CA SER A 686 12.76 -40.85 -44.64
C SER A 686 12.22 -41.80 -45.72
N GLU A 687 11.03 -42.37 -45.50
CA GLU A 687 10.37 -43.28 -46.45
C GLU A 687 9.49 -42.57 -47.50
N ALA A 688 9.48 -41.23 -47.52
CA ALA A 688 8.60 -40.45 -48.40
C ALA A 688 8.71 -40.90 -49.86
N LYS A 689 9.93 -41.12 -50.36
CA LYS A 689 10.17 -41.54 -51.75
C LYS A 689 9.47 -42.86 -52.09
N SER A 690 9.60 -43.87 -51.22
CA SER A 690 8.96 -45.18 -51.41
C SER A 690 7.44 -45.09 -51.43
N TYR A 691 6.86 -44.31 -50.51
CA TYR A 691 5.40 -44.11 -50.49
C TYR A 691 4.88 -43.33 -51.69
N HIS A 692 5.63 -42.34 -52.18
CA HIS A 692 5.25 -41.57 -53.36
C HIS A 692 5.35 -42.40 -54.64
N ASN A 693 6.36 -43.27 -54.78
CA ASN A 693 6.50 -44.14 -55.95
C ASN A 693 5.31 -45.10 -56.17
N LYS A 694 4.46 -45.31 -55.15
CA LYS A 694 3.23 -46.12 -55.27
C LYS A 694 2.15 -45.47 -56.13
N TRP A 695 2.12 -44.14 -56.21
CA TRP A 695 1.06 -43.39 -56.90
C TRP A 695 1.60 -42.30 -57.84
N LEU A 696 2.75 -41.71 -57.53
CA LEU A 696 3.46 -40.73 -58.33
C LEU A 696 4.45 -41.46 -59.25
N TYR A 697 3.92 -42.04 -60.32
CA TYR A 697 4.68 -42.71 -61.38
C TYR A 697 4.04 -42.41 -62.74
N ASN A 698 4.75 -42.66 -63.83
CA ASN A 698 4.22 -42.48 -65.18
C ASN A 698 3.72 -43.83 -65.72
N PRO A 699 2.41 -44.13 -65.72
CA PRO A 699 1.93 -45.44 -66.14
C PRO A 699 2.35 -45.78 -67.58
N PRO A 700 2.80 -47.00 -67.87
CA PRO A 700 2.88 -48.16 -66.97
C PRO A 700 4.18 -48.26 -66.14
N PHE A 701 5.12 -47.33 -66.29
CA PHE A 701 6.45 -47.40 -65.69
C PHE A 701 6.50 -46.85 -64.25
N LYS A 702 6.99 -47.68 -63.32
CA LYS A 702 7.28 -47.29 -61.92
C LYS A 702 8.78 -47.11 -61.73
N LEU A 703 9.27 -45.90 -61.98
CA LEU A 703 10.68 -45.54 -61.80
C LEU A 703 10.81 -44.55 -60.66
N GLU A 704 11.66 -44.86 -59.68
CA GLU A 704 11.93 -43.96 -58.56
C GLU A 704 12.52 -42.62 -58.99
N SER A 705 13.21 -42.58 -60.13
CA SER A 705 13.71 -41.35 -60.75
C SER A 705 12.60 -40.37 -61.11
N PHE A 706 11.37 -40.85 -61.32
CA PHE A 706 10.21 -39.99 -61.57
C PHE A 706 9.81 -39.18 -60.33
N VAL A 707 9.92 -39.79 -59.14
CA VAL A 707 9.70 -39.11 -57.86
C VAL A 707 10.80 -38.07 -57.61
N ASP A 708 12.04 -38.38 -57.97
CA ASP A 708 13.17 -37.45 -57.82
C ASP A 708 12.98 -36.17 -58.65
N VAL A 709 12.49 -36.30 -59.89
CA VAL A 709 12.17 -35.15 -60.74
C VAL A 709 11.11 -34.26 -60.08
N HIS A 710 10.05 -34.84 -59.51
CA HIS A 710 9.04 -34.07 -58.80
C HIS A 710 9.61 -33.41 -57.54
N PHE A 711 10.34 -34.15 -56.72
CA PHE A 711 10.91 -33.58 -55.50
C PHE A 711 11.95 -32.49 -55.77
N ASN A 712 12.62 -32.53 -56.92
CA ASN A 712 13.56 -31.48 -57.33
C ASN A 712 12.84 -30.28 -57.99
N GLY A 713 11.71 -30.51 -58.67
CA GLY A 713 10.96 -29.48 -59.39
C GLY A 713 9.82 -28.83 -58.60
N SER A 714 9.35 -29.42 -57.49
CA SER A 714 8.26 -28.87 -56.67
C SER A 714 8.56 -28.93 -55.17
N SER A 715 8.23 -27.85 -54.46
CA SER A 715 8.26 -27.87 -52.99
C SER A 715 7.14 -28.77 -52.47
N CYS A 716 7.39 -29.48 -51.36
CA CYS A 716 6.41 -30.42 -50.80
C CYS A 716 5.07 -29.73 -50.46
N SER A 717 5.11 -28.45 -50.07
CA SER A 717 3.93 -27.64 -49.76
C SER A 717 3.00 -27.44 -50.96
N VAL A 718 3.47 -27.52 -52.21
CA VAL A 718 2.62 -27.40 -53.41
C VAL A 718 1.49 -28.44 -53.40
N CYS A 719 1.80 -29.67 -52.96
CA CYS A 719 0.83 -30.76 -52.87
C CYS A 719 0.28 -30.93 -51.45
N HIS A 720 1.05 -30.52 -50.44
CA HIS A 720 0.74 -30.72 -49.02
C HIS A 720 0.23 -29.47 -48.30
N ALA A 721 -0.10 -28.39 -49.00
CA ALA A 721 -0.74 -27.22 -48.43
C ALA A 721 -1.83 -26.68 -49.37
N SER A 722 -2.77 -25.93 -48.80
CA SER A 722 -3.81 -25.25 -49.56
C SER A 722 -3.38 -23.83 -49.90
N GLY A 723 -3.65 -23.38 -51.12
CA GLY A 723 -3.38 -22.01 -51.56
C GLY A 723 -3.07 -21.93 -53.05
N GLU A 724 -2.72 -20.73 -53.49
CA GLU A 724 -2.30 -20.46 -54.87
C GLU A 724 -0.85 -20.91 -55.10
N LYS A 725 -0.59 -21.44 -56.29
CA LYS A 725 0.71 -22.02 -56.67
C LYS A 725 1.40 -21.11 -57.68
N ALA A 726 2.71 -20.99 -57.56
CA ALA A 726 3.55 -20.20 -58.43
C ALA A 726 4.62 -21.05 -59.10
N ILE A 727 4.94 -20.71 -60.34
CA ILE A 727 6.21 -21.09 -60.98
C ILE A 727 7.21 -20.01 -60.60
N ILE A 728 8.18 -20.35 -59.75
CA ILE A 728 9.25 -19.45 -59.35
C ILE A 728 10.47 -19.71 -60.22
N LEU A 729 10.91 -18.70 -60.95
CA LEU A 729 12.14 -18.67 -61.72
C LEU A 729 13.21 -17.95 -60.90
N THR A 730 14.40 -18.52 -60.82
CA THR A 730 15.55 -17.90 -60.14
C THR A 730 16.75 -17.86 -61.07
N LEU A 731 17.51 -16.77 -61.02
CA LEU A 731 18.76 -16.66 -61.79
C LEU A 731 19.85 -17.48 -61.13
N ALA A 732 20.49 -18.34 -61.90
CA ALA A 732 21.60 -19.16 -61.45
C ALA A 732 22.74 -19.15 -62.47
N THR A 733 23.96 -19.38 -61.98
CA THR A 733 25.12 -19.69 -62.81
C THR A 733 24.96 -21.07 -63.47
N SER A 734 25.74 -21.35 -64.52
CA SER A 734 25.78 -22.69 -65.16
C SER A 734 26.20 -23.82 -64.22
N GLU A 735 26.88 -23.52 -63.11
CA GLU A 735 27.25 -24.47 -62.04
C GLU A 735 26.11 -24.68 -61.04
N GLY A 736 25.00 -23.96 -61.21
CA GLY A 736 23.79 -24.13 -60.43
C GLY A 736 23.70 -23.28 -59.16
N LYS A 737 24.70 -22.43 -58.89
CA LYS A 737 24.65 -21.44 -57.80
C LYS A 737 23.65 -20.34 -58.14
N VAL A 738 22.66 -20.12 -57.28
CA VAL A 738 21.68 -19.03 -57.40
C VAL A 738 22.36 -17.69 -57.13
N LEU A 739 22.15 -16.71 -58.01
CA LEU A 739 22.75 -15.38 -57.94
C LEU A 739 21.87 -14.43 -57.13
N THR A 740 22.51 -13.52 -56.40
CA THR A 740 21.83 -12.38 -55.77
C THR A 740 21.93 -11.12 -56.63
N LEU A 741 21.11 -10.10 -56.34
CA LEU A 741 21.15 -8.78 -56.99
C LEU A 741 22.53 -8.12 -56.87
N GLU A 742 23.17 -8.24 -55.72
CA GLU A 742 24.49 -7.66 -55.47
C GLU A 742 25.59 -8.41 -56.22
N GLU A 743 25.47 -9.74 -56.35
CA GLU A 743 26.38 -10.53 -57.19
C GLU A 743 26.16 -10.23 -58.67
N LEU A 744 24.90 -10.11 -59.10
CA LEU A 744 24.53 -9.78 -60.47
C LEU A 744 25.06 -8.39 -60.86
N SER A 745 24.82 -7.38 -60.03
CA SER A 745 25.34 -6.02 -60.20
C SER A 745 26.87 -5.99 -60.32
N LYS A 746 27.59 -6.77 -59.50
CA LYS A 746 29.05 -6.90 -59.61
C LYS A 746 29.52 -7.57 -60.90
N LEU A 747 28.76 -8.54 -61.41
CA LEU A 747 29.12 -9.29 -62.61
C LEU A 747 28.78 -8.53 -63.89
N THR A 748 27.73 -7.70 -63.88
CA THR A 748 27.28 -6.93 -65.05
C THR A 748 27.74 -5.47 -65.06
N ASN A 749 28.26 -4.97 -63.92
CA ASN A 749 28.50 -3.54 -63.66
C ASN A 749 27.24 -2.66 -63.72
N TRP A 750 26.04 -3.25 -63.77
CA TRP A 750 24.79 -2.50 -63.70
C TRP A 750 24.46 -2.14 -62.25
N ASP A 751 23.89 -0.96 -62.03
CA ASP A 751 23.33 -0.64 -60.73
C ASP A 751 22.00 -1.39 -60.48
N ILE A 752 21.51 -1.40 -59.24
CA ILE A 752 20.31 -2.17 -58.86
C ILE A 752 19.04 -1.62 -59.52
N GLU A 753 18.95 -0.31 -59.74
CA GLU A 753 17.77 0.28 -60.40
C GLU A 753 17.84 0.03 -61.92
N GLU A 754 19.03 0.06 -62.51
CA GLU A 754 19.26 -0.30 -63.91
C GLU A 754 18.83 -1.75 -64.19
N ILE A 755 19.16 -2.68 -63.29
CA ILE A 755 18.69 -4.08 -63.39
C ILE A 755 17.16 -4.13 -63.40
N ARG A 756 16.47 -3.35 -62.55
CA ARG A 756 15.01 -3.32 -62.50
C ARG A 756 14.38 -2.75 -63.77
N VAL A 757 14.90 -1.62 -64.25
CA VAL A 757 14.42 -0.99 -65.49
C VAL A 757 14.62 -1.91 -66.68
N LYS A 758 15.73 -2.67 -66.72
CA LYS A 758 15.97 -3.67 -67.77
C LYS A 758 15.08 -4.91 -67.67
N LEU A 759 14.54 -5.20 -66.48
CA LEU A 759 13.66 -6.34 -66.23
C LEU A 759 12.19 -6.04 -66.56
N ASP A 760 11.77 -4.81 -66.33
CA ASP A 760 10.42 -4.31 -66.58
C ASP A 760 10.56 -2.93 -67.23
N VAL A 761 10.67 -2.95 -68.57
CA VAL A 761 11.00 -1.76 -69.36
C VAL A 761 9.82 -0.80 -69.40
N ASN A 762 8.60 -1.33 -69.37
CA ASN A 762 7.38 -0.54 -69.43
C ASN A 762 6.89 -0.07 -68.03
N GLY A 763 7.38 -0.67 -66.94
CA GLY A 763 7.11 -0.28 -65.57
C GLY A 763 5.73 -0.72 -65.03
N ASP A 764 5.08 -1.70 -65.64
CA ASP A 764 3.75 -2.20 -65.26
C ASP A 764 3.77 -3.21 -64.10
N ASN A 765 4.95 -3.55 -63.59
CA ASN A 765 5.22 -4.57 -62.56
C ASN A 765 4.85 -6.01 -63.00
N LEU A 766 4.79 -6.27 -64.31
CA LEU A 766 4.57 -7.56 -64.92
C LEU A 766 5.64 -7.77 -66.01
N VAL A 767 6.62 -8.63 -65.75
CA VAL A 767 7.61 -8.99 -66.76
C VAL A 767 6.92 -9.76 -67.89
N GLN A 768 6.81 -9.11 -69.04
CA GLN A 768 6.24 -9.69 -70.25
C GLN A 768 7.25 -10.65 -70.90
N LYS A 769 6.77 -11.49 -71.81
CA LYS A 769 7.61 -12.46 -72.51
C LYS A 769 8.80 -11.80 -73.19
N GLU A 770 8.57 -10.73 -73.95
CA GLU A 770 9.61 -10.04 -74.72
C GLU A 770 10.67 -9.43 -73.79
N GLU A 771 10.25 -8.79 -72.69
CA GLU A 771 11.12 -8.18 -71.68
C GLU A 771 12.02 -9.22 -70.99
N LEU A 772 11.46 -10.37 -70.59
CA LEU A 772 12.24 -11.42 -69.92
C LEU A 772 13.36 -11.96 -70.83
N TRP A 773 13.05 -12.19 -72.11
CA TRP A 773 13.99 -12.78 -73.05
C TRP A 773 15.03 -11.79 -73.55
N GLU A 774 14.66 -10.52 -73.70
CA GLU A 774 15.62 -9.43 -73.97
C GLU A 774 16.59 -9.26 -72.81
N PHE A 775 16.08 -9.19 -71.57
CA PHE A 775 16.89 -9.12 -70.35
C PHE A 775 17.87 -10.30 -70.24
N LEU A 776 17.40 -11.54 -70.48
CA LEU A 776 18.28 -12.70 -70.47
C LEU A 776 19.28 -12.71 -71.62
N GLY A 777 18.92 -12.16 -72.78
CA GLY A 777 19.83 -11.97 -73.92
C GLY A 777 20.98 -11.04 -73.56
N ASP A 778 20.66 -9.86 -73.03
CA ASP A 778 21.64 -8.87 -72.53
C ASP A 778 22.56 -9.50 -71.48
N LEU A 779 21.97 -10.20 -70.51
CA LEU A 779 22.72 -10.88 -69.44
C LEU A 779 23.67 -11.94 -69.97
N LYS A 780 23.22 -12.79 -70.90
CA LYS A 780 24.04 -13.87 -71.48
C LYS A 780 25.19 -13.34 -72.33
N GLY A 781 25.06 -12.13 -72.86
CA GLY A 781 26.17 -11.41 -73.51
C GLY A 781 27.31 -11.08 -72.56
N LEU A 782 27.04 -10.98 -71.25
CA LEU A 782 28.01 -10.58 -70.23
C LEU A 782 28.45 -11.75 -69.33
N VAL A 783 27.52 -12.63 -68.95
CA VAL A 783 27.72 -13.67 -67.92
C VAL A 783 26.97 -14.94 -68.31
N LYS A 784 27.58 -16.11 -68.08
CA LYS A 784 26.89 -17.40 -68.26
C LYS A 784 25.85 -17.63 -67.16
N VAL A 785 24.61 -17.28 -67.47
CA VAL A 785 23.46 -17.42 -66.55
C VAL A 785 22.32 -18.21 -67.18
N GLU A 786 21.54 -18.87 -66.31
CA GLU A 786 20.38 -19.69 -66.67
C GLU A 786 19.26 -19.46 -65.65
N LEU A 787 18.03 -19.79 -66.04
CA LEU A 787 16.90 -19.80 -65.12
C LEU A 787 16.71 -21.19 -64.52
N LYS A 788 16.58 -21.27 -63.20
CA LYS A 788 16.10 -22.46 -62.50
C LYS A 788 14.65 -22.27 -62.09
N GLY A 789 13.78 -23.14 -62.57
CA GLY A 789 12.37 -23.16 -62.22
C GLY A 789 12.07 -24.09 -61.03
N ARG A 790 11.08 -23.71 -60.23
CA ARG A 790 10.44 -24.61 -59.24
C ARG A 790 8.99 -24.24 -59.03
N LEU A 791 8.15 -25.21 -58.71
CA LEU A 791 6.80 -24.95 -58.18
C LEU A 791 6.87 -24.68 -56.69
N ASP A 792 6.19 -23.63 -56.25
CA ASP A 792 6.09 -23.26 -54.84
C ASP A 792 4.79 -22.49 -54.55
N MET A 793 4.55 -22.13 -53.29
CA MET A 793 3.38 -21.34 -52.89
C MET A 793 3.54 -19.85 -53.27
N VAL A 794 2.46 -19.24 -53.77
CA VAL A 794 2.37 -17.78 -54.00
C VAL A 794 2.60 -17.04 -52.69
N ASN A 795 1.85 -17.40 -51.65
CA ASN A 795 2.03 -16.88 -50.31
C ASN A 795 2.93 -17.84 -49.51
N LYS A 796 4.04 -17.32 -49.00
CA LYS A 796 5.01 -18.09 -48.20
C LYS A 796 4.40 -18.62 -46.91
N ASN A 797 3.42 -17.93 -46.35
CA ASN A 797 2.77 -18.34 -45.11
C ASN A 797 1.91 -19.60 -45.31
N ASP A 798 1.30 -19.75 -46.48
CA ASP A 798 0.50 -20.94 -46.80
C ASP A 798 1.36 -22.21 -46.84
N ALA A 799 2.65 -22.10 -47.13
CA ALA A 799 3.58 -23.23 -47.05
C ALA A 799 3.70 -23.82 -45.63
N HIS A 800 3.36 -23.05 -44.58
CA HIS A 800 3.34 -23.55 -43.20
C HIS A 800 2.04 -24.29 -42.86
N LYS A 801 0.99 -24.19 -43.68
CA LYS A 801 -0.34 -24.79 -43.46
C LYS A 801 -0.41 -26.24 -43.98
N ILE A 802 0.56 -27.05 -43.58
CA ILE A 802 0.69 -28.43 -44.08
C ILE A 802 -0.54 -29.26 -43.68
N ILE A 803 -1.24 -29.82 -44.66
CA ILE A 803 -2.44 -30.63 -44.49
C ILE A 803 -2.10 -32.13 -44.40
N SER A 804 -3.03 -32.92 -43.87
CA SER A 804 -2.89 -34.38 -43.79
C SER A 804 -2.75 -35.04 -45.18
N LYS A 805 -2.01 -36.16 -45.25
CA LYS A 805 -1.79 -36.95 -46.49
C LYS A 805 -3.03 -37.36 -47.27
N ASN A 806 -4.20 -37.40 -46.63
CA ASN A 806 -5.48 -37.77 -47.26
C ASN A 806 -6.11 -36.61 -48.04
N LYS A 807 -5.72 -35.37 -47.73
CA LYS A 807 -6.18 -34.15 -48.39
C LYS A 807 -5.15 -33.60 -49.39
N ALA A 808 -3.97 -34.19 -49.44
CA ALA A 808 -2.90 -33.80 -50.35
C ALA A 808 -3.29 -34.07 -51.81
N ILE A 809 -2.80 -33.23 -52.72
CA ILE A 809 -3.08 -33.34 -54.15
C ILE A 809 -2.35 -34.58 -54.70
N LYS A 810 -3.11 -35.52 -55.28
CA LYS A 810 -2.61 -36.74 -55.94
C LYS A 810 -3.07 -36.89 -57.39
N ASP A 811 -3.96 -36.01 -57.83
CA ASP A 811 -4.43 -35.99 -59.20
C ASP A 811 -3.41 -35.29 -60.09
N CYS A 812 -2.87 -36.02 -61.06
CA CYS A 812 -1.87 -35.51 -62.00
C CYS A 812 -2.46 -34.38 -62.87
N ALA A 813 -3.75 -34.44 -63.20
CA ALA A 813 -4.42 -33.43 -64.02
C ALA A 813 -4.43 -32.06 -63.35
N PHE A 814 -4.41 -32.00 -62.02
CA PHE A 814 -4.38 -30.73 -61.29
C PHE A 814 -3.20 -29.83 -61.71
N CYS A 815 -2.04 -30.42 -61.98
CA CYS A 815 -0.83 -29.68 -62.35
C CYS A 815 -0.47 -29.79 -63.84
N HIS A 816 -0.82 -30.91 -64.48
CA HIS A 816 -0.45 -31.21 -65.86
C HIS A 816 -1.57 -30.93 -66.88
N ASP A 817 -2.70 -30.35 -66.46
CA ASP A 817 -3.71 -29.83 -67.39
C ASP A 817 -3.22 -28.50 -68.01
N PRO A 818 -3.37 -28.29 -69.33
CA PRO A 818 -3.04 -27.01 -69.97
C PRO A 818 -3.75 -25.78 -69.38
N LYS A 819 -4.89 -25.96 -68.72
CA LYS A 819 -5.65 -24.91 -68.03
C LYS A 819 -5.23 -24.70 -66.58
N ALA A 820 -4.26 -25.46 -66.05
CA ALA A 820 -3.78 -25.28 -64.70
C ALA A 820 -3.34 -23.82 -64.46
N GLN A 821 -3.82 -23.24 -63.36
CA GLN A 821 -3.60 -21.82 -63.05
C GLN A 821 -2.42 -21.68 -62.09
N PHE A 822 -1.22 -21.52 -62.66
CA PHE A 822 -0.02 -21.15 -61.93
C PHE A 822 0.35 -19.70 -62.20
N VAL A 823 0.72 -18.98 -61.15
CA VAL A 823 1.24 -17.61 -61.26
C VAL A 823 2.73 -17.66 -61.60
N GLY A 824 3.17 -17.03 -62.68
CA GLY A 824 4.60 -16.89 -62.99
C GLY A 824 5.24 -15.85 -62.09
N ARG A 825 6.41 -16.15 -61.51
CA ARG A 825 7.19 -15.20 -60.71
C ARG A 825 8.67 -15.34 -60.97
N LEU A 826 9.34 -14.21 -61.18
CA LEU A 826 10.80 -14.13 -61.16
C LEU A 826 11.23 -13.73 -59.76
N GLU A 827 12.04 -14.57 -59.12
CA GLU A 827 12.62 -14.33 -57.81
C GLU A 827 14.10 -13.99 -57.96
N ILE A 828 14.46 -12.77 -57.57
CA ILE A 828 15.85 -12.32 -57.55
C ILE A 828 16.26 -12.17 -56.08
N ASN A 829 17.22 -13.00 -55.69
CA ASN A 829 17.68 -13.03 -54.31
C ASN A 829 18.47 -11.77 -53.97
N LYS A 830 18.48 -11.42 -52.70
CA LYS A 830 19.36 -10.38 -52.16
C LYS A 830 20.27 -11.05 -51.14
N VAL A 831 21.53 -10.63 -51.06
CA VAL A 831 22.39 -10.97 -49.92
C VAL A 831 21.72 -10.45 -48.64
N GLU A 832 20.98 -9.34 -48.75
CA GLU A 832 20.45 -8.60 -47.61
C GLU A 832 18.95 -8.30 -47.80
N GLY A 833 18.11 -8.83 -46.90
CA GLY A 833 16.67 -8.60 -46.90
C GLY A 833 15.85 -9.65 -47.65
N LYS A 834 14.59 -9.33 -47.98
CA LYS A 834 13.68 -10.25 -48.68
C LYS A 834 14.03 -10.27 -50.17
N ALA A 835 14.02 -11.47 -50.76
CA ALA A 835 14.10 -11.63 -52.20
C ALA A 835 13.02 -10.80 -52.90
N GLU A 836 13.39 -10.17 -54.00
CA GLU A 836 12.47 -9.43 -54.84
C GLU A 836 11.71 -10.41 -55.74
N ARG A 837 10.39 -10.27 -55.81
CA ARG A 837 9.53 -11.14 -56.61
C ARG A 837 8.72 -10.28 -57.54
N ILE A 838 8.93 -10.45 -58.84
CA ILE A 838 8.20 -9.75 -59.88
C ILE A 838 7.28 -10.76 -60.58
N SER A 839 6.06 -10.35 -60.89
CA SER A 839 5.13 -11.19 -61.64
C SER A 839 5.67 -11.41 -63.05
N VAL A 840 5.54 -12.61 -63.57
CA VAL A 840 5.95 -12.97 -64.93
C VAL A 840 4.73 -13.43 -65.68
N GLU A 841 4.56 -12.90 -66.89
CA GLU A 841 3.47 -13.30 -67.77
C GLU A 841 3.58 -14.80 -68.11
N ARG A 842 2.44 -15.48 -68.13
CA ARG A 842 2.39 -16.93 -68.37
C ARG A 842 2.95 -17.33 -69.75
N SER A 843 2.82 -16.48 -70.76
CA SER A 843 3.33 -16.74 -72.10
C SER A 843 4.87 -16.80 -72.14
N ALA A 844 5.55 -16.14 -71.19
CA ALA A 844 7.01 -16.16 -71.07
C ALA A 844 7.51 -17.58 -70.77
N VAL A 845 6.97 -18.22 -69.72
CA VAL A 845 7.32 -19.59 -69.33
C VAL A 845 6.83 -20.67 -70.30
N ASN A 846 5.88 -20.33 -71.17
CA ASN A 846 5.26 -21.23 -72.14
C ASN A 846 5.75 -21.03 -73.58
N SER A 847 6.89 -20.37 -73.77
CA SER A 847 7.44 -20.08 -75.10
C SER A 847 8.53 -21.07 -75.52
N ALA A 848 8.81 -21.15 -76.83
CA ALA A 848 9.94 -21.95 -77.35
C ALA A 848 11.30 -21.50 -76.77
N TYR A 849 11.42 -20.23 -76.37
CA TYR A 849 12.59 -19.68 -75.70
C TYR A 849 12.78 -20.23 -74.28
N ALA A 850 11.75 -20.79 -73.64
CA ALA A 850 11.88 -21.40 -72.33
C ALA A 850 12.74 -22.69 -72.35
N ILE A 851 12.67 -23.48 -73.43
CA ILE A 851 13.35 -24.79 -73.54
C ILE A 851 14.87 -24.70 -73.31
N PRO A 852 15.63 -23.84 -74.03
CA PRO A 852 17.08 -23.76 -73.85
C PRO A 852 17.50 -22.93 -72.62
N ASN A 853 16.58 -22.18 -72.00
CA ASN A 853 16.92 -21.15 -71.00
C ASN A 853 16.50 -21.51 -69.57
N ILE A 854 15.53 -22.40 -69.39
CA ILE A 854 15.08 -22.90 -68.09
C ILE A 854 15.59 -24.34 -67.90
N LYS A 855 16.45 -24.55 -66.90
CA LYS A 855 16.99 -25.88 -66.59
C LYS A 855 16.25 -26.57 -65.44
N ASP A 856 16.31 -27.90 -65.48
CA ASP A 856 15.82 -28.82 -64.45
C ASP A 856 14.34 -28.65 -64.07
N PHE A 857 13.56 -27.97 -64.93
CA PHE A 857 12.16 -27.67 -64.68
C PHE A 857 11.37 -27.61 -65.98
N TYR A 858 10.45 -28.57 -66.16
CA TYR A 858 9.49 -28.61 -67.26
C TYR A 858 8.17 -29.19 -66.75
N VAL A 859 7.08 -28.43 -66.87
CA VAL A 859 5.75 -28.89 -66.46
C VAL A 859 4.99 -29.34 -67.70
N LEU A 860 4.94 -30.65 -67.91
CA LEU A 860 4.16 -31.29 -68.98
C LEU A 860 2.71 -30.78 -68.96
N GLY A 861 2.19 -30.34 -70.10
CA GLY A 861 0.81 -29.85 -70.25
C GLY A 861 0.64 -28.33 -70.17
N LEU A 862 1.42 -27.61 -69.36
CA LEU A 862 1.45 -26.14 -69.39
C LEU A 862 2.07 -25.60 -70.69
N THR A 863 2.97 -26.37 -71.27
CA THR A 863 3.83 -26.02 -72.41
C THR A 863 3.45 -26.82 -73.65
N LYS A 864 2.21 -26.70 -74.15
CA LYS A 864 1.94 -27.13 -75.52
C LYS A 864 2.63 -26.13 -76.44
N ILE A 865 3.83 -26.48 -76.92
CA ILE A 865 4.58 -25.66 -77.85
C ILE A 865 4.14 -26.10 -79.23
N ASP A 866 3.17 -25.38 -79.80
CA ASP A 866 2.58 -25.73 -81.10
C ASP A 866 3.67 -25.89 -82.19
N VAL A 867 4.81 -25.22 -82.04
CA VAL A 867 5.99 -25.37 -82.91
C VAL A 867 6.60 -26.77 -82.83
N LEU A 868 6.71 -27.38 -81.64
CA LEU A 868 7.23 -28.74 -81.51
C LEU A 868 6.26 -29.77 -82.07
N ASP A 869 4.96 -29.58 -81.86
CA ASP A 869 3.92 -30.43 -82.49
C ASP A 869 3.99 -30.32 -84.01
N THR A 870 4.14 -29.10 -84.54
CA THR A 870 4.29 -28.86 -85.98
C THR A 870 5.59 -29.48 -86.51
N LEU A 871 6.71 -29.33 -85.82
CA LEU A 871 7.99 -29.93 -86.19
C LEU A 871 7.94 -31.45 -86.14
N PHE A 872 7.26 -32.04 -85.16
CA PHE A 872 7.06 -33.47 -85.07
C PHE A 872 6.22 -33.98 -86.25
N VAL A 873 5.14 -33.29 -86.60
CA VAL A 873 4.34 -33.62 -87.79
C VAL A 873 5.17 -33.49 -89.07
N ILE A 874 5.98 -32.42 -89.20
CA ILE A 874 6.90 -32.25 -90.34
C ILE A 874 7.93 -33.39 -90.39
N ALA A 875 8.54 -33.74 -89.26
CA ALA A 875 9.52 -34.83 -89.18
C ALA A 875 8.89 -36.19 -89.51
N LEU A 876 7.65 -36.42 -89.09
CA LEU A 876 6.89 -37.63 -89.41
C LEU A 876 6.61 -37.70 -90.92
N ILE A 877 6.15 -36.59 -91.52
CA ILE A 877 5.91 -36.47 -92.98
C ILE A 877 7.22 -36.67 -93.75
N ALA A 878 8.32 -36.03 -93.31
CA ALA A 878 9.63 -36.16 -93.92
C ALA A 878 10.16 -37.59 -93.84
N GLY A 879 10.01 -38.26 -92.68
CA GLY A 879 10.39 -39.66 -92.49
C GLY A 879 9.64 -40.60 -93.44
N ILE A 880 8.31 -40.44 -93.53
CA ILE A 880 7.47 -41.17 -94.50
C ILE A 880 7.92 -40.86 -95.94
N GLY A 881 8.21 -39.58 -96.23
CA GLY A 881 8.68 -39.10 -97.53
C GLY A 881 10.02 -39.70 -97.95
N VAL A 882 10.97 -39.88 -97.04
CA VAL A 882 12.26 -40.53 -97.30
C VAL A 882 12.07 -41.99 -97.68
N VAL A 883 11.22 -42.72 -96.96
CA VAL A 883 10.91 -44.13 -97.29
C VAL A 883 10.22 -44.22 -98.65
N ALA A 884 9.21 -43.40 -98.91
CA ALA A 884 8.51 -43.36 -100.18
C ALA A 884 9.44 -42.99 -101.35
N GLY A 885 10.27 -41.96 -101.17
CA GLY A 885 11.25 -41.51 -102.16
C GLY A 885 12.35 -42.54 -102.42
N HIS A 886 12.81 -43.25 -101.38
CA HIS A 886 13.76 -44.35 -101.54
C HIS A 886 13.15 -45.50 -102.35
N ILE A 887 11.91 -45.89 -102.06
CA ILE A 887 11.18 -46.92 -102.82
C ILE A 887 11.00 -46.47 -104.28
N PHE A 888 10.59 -45.23 -104.52
CA PHE A 888 10.40 -44.67 -105.86
C PHE A 888 11.71 -44.65 -106.67
N LEU A 889 12.81 -44.15 -106.10
CA LEU A 889 14.13 -44.19 -106.73
C LEU A 889 14.58 -45.63 -107.01
N ARG A 890 14.28 -46.57 -106.11
CA ARG A 890 14.59 -47.99 -106.30
C ARG A 890 13.83 -48.57 -107.50
N ILE A 891 12.59 -48.15 -107.75
CA ILE A 891 11.76 -48.55 -108.90
C ILE A 891 12.27 -47.91 -110.19
N VAL A 892 12.53 -46.59 -110.21
CA VAL A 892 12.97 -45.85 -111.41
C VAL A 892 14.38 -46.25 -111.84
N THR A 893 15.25 -46.67 -110.91
CA THR A 893 16.62 -47.11 -111.23
C THR A 893 16.72 -48.59 -111.65
N ILE A 894 15.62 -49.35 -111.66
CA ILE A 894 15.60 -50.76 -112.12
C ILE A 894 16.16 -50.93 -113.55
N PRO A 895 15.76 -50.13 -114.56
CA PRO A 895 16.24 -50.29 -115.94
C PRO A 895 17.75 -50.01 -116.05
N VAL A 896 18.24 -48.99 -115.34
CA VAL A 896 19.66 -48.61 -115.30
C VAL A 896 20.49 -49.70 -114.61
N ARG A 897 19.98 -50.27 -113.51
CA ARG A 897 20.63 -51.37 -112.79
C ARG A 897 20.61 -52.68 -113.58
N ARG A 898 19.59 -52.90 -114.43
CA ARG A 898 19.53 -54.04 -115.37
C ARG A 898 20.60 -53.92 -116.45
N LYS A 899 20.68 -52.78 -117.14
CA LYS A 899 21.72 -52.53 -118.16
C LYS A 899 23.14 -52.71 -117.63
N LYS A 900 23.42 -52.18 -116.43
CA LYS A 900 24.74 -52.32 -115.78
C LYS A 900 25.09 -53.76 -115.37
N LYS A 901 24.09 -54.64 -115.17
CA LYS A 901 24.29 -56.07 -114.88
C LYS A 901 24.44 -56.92 -116.14
N GLU A 902 23.90 -56.46 -117.26
CA GLU A 902 23.98 -57.14 -118.57
C GLU A 902 25.25 -56.78 -119.35
N GLY A 903 26.12 -55.94 -118.79
CA GLY A 903 27.43 -55.60 -119.38
C GLY A 903 27.34 -54.68 -120.60
N GLN A 904 26.23 -53.94 -120.75
CA GLN A 904 26.03 -52.93 -121.80
C GLN A 904 26.20 -51.50 -121.28
#